data_AF-A0A968RJF0-F1
#
_entry.id   AF-A0A968RJF0-F1
#
_cell.length_a   1.000
_cell.length_b   1.000
_cell.length_c   1.000
_cell.angle_alpha   90.00
_cell.angle_beta   90.00
_cell.angle_gamma   90.00
#
_symmetry.space_group_name_H-M   'P 1'
#
loop_
_entity.id
_entity.type
_entity.pdbx_description
1 polymer ?
#
loop_
_entity_poly.entity_id
_entity_poly.type
_entity_poly.pdbx_seq_one_letter_code
_entity_poly.pdbx_strand_id
1 'polypeptide(L)'
;MRNLLYLLTLTVGVSAALWWANDTFKPFSPTFTAKSMTMSQYCETEVFHLGIPSEVASAVKLTIENVDAKSMRVEIESANNDPVDDLILNNSTGPITGAPAISEIDRSVPGKLSRILTWTDAAPREVQLNVLWSKVSFAGNWQLIPGQNNATVLFEATCDDDDDNDNPTEPIISEYCGTEVRHLGLEAEVASAILLTITNVDEFSMRVEIESANNDPVDDLILNNSFGPITGLPAISDIDRSVPGKLSRTLTWANSIVTDVELNVLWSKQSNPGNWQLVPVPAPGNISVPFAAVCDGTIITAPNIIAFPINFECEFTEYAFLEFGGAPTEVIDNPDASGINTSAKVAAMTKANGAETFAGAILTADSPIDFSISKVFKMKVWSPKSGSIVKLKLENLTNGGISDEIDATTTTTNTWEELTFDFSAKDVSSKSLQKVIVFFDFGNRGDGSVYYFDDLIQEGNNAVIPCEDPNGGGGGGTAGPNTIVFPVDFECEFIENYITLDFEGTFTEIINNPDPFGINASAKVAKTTKGNGSAVFAGTIVTFENPIDFSISSVFKVKVWSPKAQSTVRLKLENATNGGISNELDAITTVANSWQELTFDFSGTDANTKSLQKIIIFFDFGNTGDGSVYYWDDVAQEGNTGSTNCQEPPTPTAPTVAATVPPVCETAVAIFSDAYNQLEGTDFFPNWGQNPPVVVSIEDIAGGKVLKYANFSYQGIQLASAIDVSELKFFAY
;
A
#
# COMPACT_ATOMS: atom_id res chain seq x y z
N MET A 1 21.94 6.12 -13.37
CA MET A 1 22.35 7.39 -12.73
C MET A 1 21.66 8.57 -13.41
N ARG A 2 20.33 8.72 -13.17
CA ARG A 2 19.42 9.90 -13.32
C ARG A 2 18.02 9.56 -12.78
N ASN A 3 17.99 9.27 -11.47
CA ASN A 3 16.92 9.48 -10.49
C ASN A 3 16.50 11.00 -10.52
N LEU A 4 15.32 11.43 -10.07
CA LEU A 4 14.69 11.18 -8.77
C LEU A 4 13.19 11.67 -8.79
N LEU A 5 12.47 11.39 -7.71
CA LEU A 5 11.30 11.98 -7.02
C LEU A 5 10.09 12.75 -7.64
N TYR A 6 8.93 12.56 -7.00
CA TYR A 6 7.84 13.52 -6.89
C TYR A 6 7.94 14.24 -5.52
N LEU A 7 7.46 15.49 -5.46
CA LEU A 7 7.15 16.19 -4.22
C LEU A 7 5.64 16.07 -3.97
N LEU A 8 5.26 15.73 -2.74
CA LEU A 8 3.91 15.75 -2.19
C LEU A 8 3.28 17.16 -2.34
N THR A 9 2.10 17.25 -2.94
CA THR A 9 1.23 18.44 -2.89
C THR A 9 0.00 18.17 -2.04
N LEU A 10 -0.20 18.98 -1.00
CA LEU A 10 -1.52 19.28 -0.44
C LEU A 10 -2.23 20.27 -1.38
N THR A 11 -3.51 20.07 -1.62
CA THR A 11 -4.31 20.70 -2.69
C THR A 11 -4.66 22.17 -2.43
N VAL A 12 -4.26 23.08 -3.33
CA VAL A 12 -5.19 23.97 -4.07
C VAL A 12 -4.59 24.14 -5.47
N GLY A 13 -5.27 23.56 -6.46
CA GLY A 13 -4.64 23.13 -7.71
C GLY A 13 -4.12 24.23 -8.63
N VAL A 14 -3.01 23.93 -9.31
CA VAL A 14 -2.77 24.17 -10.74
C VAL A 14 -1.72 23.15 -11.20
N SER A 15 -1.96 22.50 -12.34
CA SER A 15 -1.10 21.50 -12.98
C SER A 15 0.29 22.06 -13.33
N ALA A 16 1.36 21.31 -13.03
CA ALA A 16 2.68 21.51 -13.63
C ALA A 16 3.44 20.18 -13.74
N ALA A 17 3.88 19.87 -14.95
CA ALA A 17 4.72 18.72 -15.27
C ALA A 17 6.20 19.04 -15.02
N LEU A 18 7.00 18.11 -14.51
CA LEU A 18 8.46 18.12 -14.74
C LEU A 18 9.16 16.76 -14.53
N TRP A 19 10.20 16.53 -15.33
CA TRP A 19 11.11 15.38 -15.41
C TRP A 19 12.54 15.75 -14.93
N TRP A 20 13.39 14.74 -14.67
CA TRP A 20 14.53 14.79 -13.73
C TRP A 20 15.95 14.50 -14.24
N ALA A 21 16.93 14.72 -13.34
CA ALA A 21 18.36 14.44 -13.47
C ALA A 21 19.18 14.39 -12.14
N ASN A 22 19.72 13.22 -11.74
CA ASN A 22 20.83 12.90 -10.80
C ASN A 22 22.17 13.68 -10.91
N ASP A 23 23.08 13.70 -9.90
CA ASP A 23 23.37 12.73 -8.80
C ASP A 23 23.88 13.37 -7.47
N THR A 24 23.60 12.68 -6.35
CA THR A 24 24.25 12.62 -5.01
C THR A 24 24.75 13.86 -4.26
N PHE A 25 24.14 14.11 -3.08
CA PHE A 25 24.61 14.97 -1.99
C PHE A 25 24.71 14.19 -0.67
N LYS A 26 25.66 14.57 0.20
CA LYS A 26 25.75 14.11 1.60
C LYS A 26 24.74 14.84 2.49
N PRO A 27 24.13 14.17 3.49
CA PRO A 27 23.16 14.79 4.38
C PRO A 27 23.83 15.77 5.35
N PHE A 28 23.30 16.99 5.39
CA PHE A 28 23.40 17.93 6.51
C PHE A 28 22.09 17.76 7.30
N SER A 29 22.15 17.44 8.58
CA SER A 29 20.97 17.38 9.45
C SER A 29 20.58 18.78 9.91
N PRO A 30 19.43 19.35 9.49
CA PRO A 30 18.83 20.49 10.18
C PRO A 30 17.95 19.95 11.29
N THR A 31 18.20 20.38 12.52
CA THR A 31 17.24 20.24 13.61
C THR A 31 16.03 21.12 13.31
N PHE A 32 14.96 20.50 12.85
CA PHE A 32 13.64 21.13 12.86
C PHE A 32 13.09 21.07 14.28
N THR A 33 12.72 22.23 14.84
CA THR A 33 11.78 22.26 15.95
C THR A 33 10.41 22.44 15.33
N ALA A 34 9.79 21.32 14.94
CA ALA A 34 8.33 21.27 14.93
C ALA A 34 7.87 21.65 16.34
N LYS A 35 6.77 22.41 16.47
CA LYS A 35 6.02 22.36 17.73
C LYS A 35 5.36 20.97 17.73
N SER A 36 6.14 19.97 18.13
CA SER A 36 5.66 18.63 18.43
C SER A 36 4.63 18.80 19.54
N MET A 37 3.36 18.52 19.25
CA MET A 37 2.50 18.00 20.31
C MET A 37 3.10 16.66 20.67
N THR A 38 3.70 16.61 21.85
CA THR A 38 4.36 15.41 22.36
C THR A 38 3.28 14.56 23.02
N MET A 39 3.05 13.33 22.58
CA MET A 39 2.16 12.44 23.32
C MET A 39 2.70 12.25 24.74
N SER A 40 1.85 12.40 25.75
CA SER A 40 2.30 12.21 27.13
C SER A 40 2.63 10.74 27.39
N GLN A 41 3.74 10.49 28.09
CA GLN A 41 4.13 9.13 28.51
C GLN A 41 3.21 8.55 29.60
N TYR A 42 2.24 9.33 30.07
CA TYR A 42 1.27 8.95 31.07
C TYR A 42 -0.13 9.15 30.49
N CYS A 43 -0.49 8.38 29.45
CA CYS A 43 -1.86 8.35 28.93
C CYS A 43 -2.48 7.01 29.30
N GLU A 44 -3.38 7.03 30.29
CA GLU A 44 -3.92 5.85 30.98
C GLU A 44 -2.86 4.82 31.39
N THR A 45 -1.63 5.28 31.65
CA THR A 45 -0.49 4.39 31.82
C THR A 45 -0.54 3.76 33.19
N GLU A 46 -0.47 2.43 33.25
CA GLU A 46 -0.44 1.70 34.52
C GLU A 46 0.89 1.95 35.25
N VAL A 47 0.81 2.49 36.47
CA VAL A 47 1.97 2.81 37.31
C VAL A 47 1.85 2.17 38.70
N PHE A 48 3.01 1.92 39.31
CA PHE A 48 3.15 1.23 40.58
C PHE A 48 3.95 2.07 41.58
N HIS A 49 3.84 1.77 42.87
CA HIS A 49 4.63 2.39 43.91
C HIS A 49 6.13 2.25 43.62
N LEU A 50 6.84 3.39 43.61
CA LEU A 50 8.25 3.50 43.27
C LEU A 50 8.61 2.93 41.89
N GLY A 51 7.62 2.79 41.00
CA GLY A 51 7.79 2.16 39.69
C GLY A 51 8.09 0.66 39.76
N ILE A 52 7.76 -0.02 40.87
CA ILE A 52 8.06 -1.45 41.07
C ILE A 52 6.85 -2.30 40.63
N PRO A 53 6.92 -3.03 39.50
CA PRO A 53 5.75 -3.77 38.99
C PRO A 53 5.24 -4.89 39.90
N SER A 54 6.06 -5.35 40.85
CA SER A 54 5.64 -6.35 41.84
C SER A 54 4.73 -5.78 42.94
N GLU A 55 4.61 -4.47 43.08
CA GLU A 55 3.72 -3.80 44.06
C GLU A 55 2.29 -3.68 43.53
N VAL A 56 1.70 -4.80 43.08
CA VAL A 56 0.40 -4.85 42.37
C VAL A 56 -0.78 -4.26 43.16
N ALA A 57 -0.70 -4.21 44.49
CA ALA A 57 -1.71 -3.57 45.33
C ALA A 57 -1.78 -2.04 45.10
N SER A 58 -0.67 -1.43 44.71
CA SER A 58 -0.55 0.01 44.48
C SER A 58 -1.01 0.45 43.09
N ALA A 59 -1.27 -0.47 42.16
CA ALA A 59 -1.47 -0.16 40.74
C ALA A 59 -2.61 0.85 40.48
N VAL A 60 -2.31 1.88 39.68
CA VAL A 60 -3.26 2.88 39.16
C VAL A 60 -2.97 3.16 37.69
N LYS A 61 -3.98 3.51 36.90
CA LYS A 61 -3.80 4.17 35.61
C LYS A 61 -3.58 5.66 35.86
N LEU A 62 -2.52 6.22 35.31
CA LEU A 62 -2.16 7.64 35.45
C LEU A 62 -2.29 8.34 34.10
N THR A 63 -3.00 9.47 34.11
CA THR A 63 -3.11 10.39 32.99
C THR A 63 -2.51 11.76 33.35
N ILE A 64 -1.56 12.27 32.58
CA ILE A 64 -1.01 13.64 32.72
C ILE A 64 -1.00 14.33 31.37
N GLU A 65 -1.70 15.45 31.23
CA GLU A 65 -1.87 16.10 29.92
C GLU A 65 -2.10 17.61 30.00
N ASN A 66 -1.74 18.31 28.93
CA ASN A 66 -2.06 19.71 28.70
C ASN A 66 -3.57 19.88 28.57
N VAL A 67 -4.10 20.93 29.20
CA VAL A 67 -5.52 21.31 29.09
C VAL A 67 -5.66 22.59 28.27
N ASP A 68 -4.74 23.54 28.49
CA ASP A 68 -4.68 24.79 27.75
C ASP A 68 -3.28 25.42 27.86
N ALA A 69 -3.12 26.63 27.33
CA ALA A 69 -1.85 27.37 27.32
C ALA A 69 -1.20 27.60 28.69
N LYS A 70 -1.92 27.40 29.80
CA LYS A 70 -1.50 27.64 31.18
C LYS A 70 -1.91 26.56 32.16
N SER A 71 -2.55 25.47 31.72
CA SER A 71 -3.11 24.46 32.62
C SER A 71 -2.76 23.04 32.18
N MET A 72 -2.56 22.16 33.16
CA MET A 72 -2.28 20.73 32.99
C MET A 72 -3.16 19.91 33.94
N ARG A 73 -3.70 18.78 33.46
CA ARG A 73 -4.50 17.83 34.23
C ARG A 73 -3.63 16.67 34.69
N VAL A 74 -3.83 16.24 35.94
CA VAL A 74 -3.32 14.98 36.48
C VAL A 74 -4.51 14.17 36.98
N GLU A 75 -4.71 12.98 36.44
CA GLU A 75 -5.83 12.08 36.74
C GLU A 75 -5.33 10.68 37.08
N ILE A 76 -5.99 10.04 38.04
CA ILE A 76 -5.76 8.64 38.39
C ILE A 76 -7.06 7.83 38.40
N GLU A 77 -6.95 6.57 37.99
CA GLU A 77 -7.98 5.55 38.13
C GLU A 77 -7.37 4.30 38.77
N SER A 78 -8.13 3.57 39.60
CA SER A 78 -7.64 2.30 40.12
C SER A 78 -7.47 1.25 39.01
N ALA A 79 -6.29 0.62 38.91
CA ALA A 79 -6.07 -0.51 38.00
C ALA A 79 -6.51 -1.87 38.61
N ASN A 80 -7.05 -1.87 39.82
CA ASN A 80 -7.49 -3.06 40.53
C ASN A 80 -8.78 -2.80 41.33
N ASN A 81 -9.30 -3.84 42.00
CA ASN A 81 -10.57 -3.79 42.74
C ASN A 81 -10.53 -2.95 44.04
N ASP A 82 -9.40 -2.29 44.35
CA ASP A 82 -9.26 -1.41 45.51
C ASP A 82 -9.30 0.07 45.06
N PRO A 83 -10.40 0.81 45.28
CA PRO A 83 -10.56 2.16 44.76
C PRO A 83 -9.50 3.13 45.29
N VAL A 84 -9.18 4.15 44.49
CA VAL A 84 -8.39 5.31 44.95
C VAL A 84 -9.28 6.24 45.77
N ASP A 85 -8.76 6.76 46.89
CA ASP A 85 -9.51 7.68 47.76
C ASP A 85 -8.87 9.06 47.90
N ASP A 86 -7.58 9.21 47.57
CA ASP A 86 -6.87 10.49 47.55
C ASP A 86 -5.87 10.60 46.38
N LEU A 87 -5.69 11.84 45.89
CA LEU A 87 -4.68 12.24 44.91
C LEU A 87 -3.94 13.47 45.47
N ILE A 88 -2.65 13.26 45.75
CA ILE A 88 -1.80 14.23 46.41
C ILE A 88 -0.67 14.62 45.46
N LEU A 89 -0.64 15.90 45.11
CA LEU A 89 0.45 16.53 44.36
C LEU A 89 1.24 17.39 45.35
N ASN A 90 2.19 16.78 46.09
CA ASN A 90 2.93 17.47 47.15
C ASN A 90 4.39 17.78 46.80
N ASN A 91 4.92 18.77 47.52
CA ASN A 91 6.29 19.28 47.46
C ASN A 91 7.05 18.91 48.75
N SER A 92 7.03 17.65 49.19
CA SER A 92 7.93 17.26 50.29
C SER A 92 9.38 17.02 49.82
N THR A 93 9.61 16.97 48.50
CA THR A 93 10.90 16.69 47.85
C THR A 93 11.40 17.81 46.90
N GLY A 94 10.61 18.86 46.64
CA GLY A 94 10.95 19.97 45.72
C GLY A 94 9.71 20.55 45.00
N PRO A 95 9.64 21.88 44.74
CA PRO A 95 8.44 22.52 44.21
C PRO A 95 8.12 22.01 42.82
N ILE A 96 6.82 21.87 42.50
CA ILE A 96 6.39 21.65 41.12
C ILE A 96 6.98 22.77 40.26
N THR A 97 7.56 22.42 39.10
CA THR A 97 8.21 23.41 38.24
C THR A 97 7.27 24.58 37.95
N GLY A 98 7.74 25.81 38.15
CA GLY A 98 6.96 27.03 37.89
C GLY A 98 5.88 27.36 38.93
N ALA A 99 5.77 26.60 40.03
CA ALA A 99 4.87 26.87 41.16
C ALA A 99 3.40 27.17 40.77
N PRO A 100 2.72 26.23 40.09
CA PRO A 100 1.32 26.40 39.71
C PRO A 100 0.39 26.46 40.94
N ALA A 101 -0.77 27.08 40.76
CA ALA A 101 -1.91 26.86 41.64
C ALA A 101 -2.50 25.46 41.37
N ILE A 102 -2.87 24.75 42.43
CA ILE A 102 -3.43 23.39 42.34
C ILE A 102 -4.90 23.45 42.73
N SER A 103 -5.79 22.92 41.89
CA SER A 103 -7.22 22.85 42.18
C SER A 103 -7.52 21.90 43.35
N GLU A 104 -8.73 21.99 43.91
CA GLU A 104 -9.31 20.91 44.71
C GLU A 104 -9.42 19.61 43.89
N ILE A 105 -9.57 18.46 44.56
CA ILE A 105 -9.77 17.17 43.89
C ILE A 105 -11.13 17.17 43.21
N ASP A 106 -11.15 16.91 41.91
CA ASP A 106 -12.35 16.59 41.18
C ASP A 106 -12.68 15.09 41.30
N ARG A 107 -13.97 14.81 41.54
CA ARG A 107 -14.56 13.47 41.71
C ARG A 107 -15.79 13.30 40.81
N SER A 108 -15.94 14.16 39.81
CA SER A 108 -17.09 14.21 38.91
C SER A 108 -17.24 12.92 38.08
N VAL A 109 -16.13 12.27 37.76
CA VAL A 109 -16.08 10.99 37.04
C VAL A 109 -16.01 9.82 38.04
N PRO A 110 -17.00 8.91 38.06
CA PRO A 110 -16.98 7.75 38.95
C PRO A 110 -15.71 6.91 38.78
N GLY A 111 -15.01 6.63 39.89
CA GLY A 111 -13.80 5.79 39.90
C GLY A 111 -12.50 6.54 39.61
N LYS A 112 -12.57 7.80 39.19
CA LYS A 112 -11.40 8.64 38.90
C LYS A 112 -11.25 9.80 39.88
N LEU A 113 -10.01 10.22 40.11
CA LEU A 113 -9.67 11.44 40.85
C LEU A 113 -8.76 12.30 39.99
N SER A 114 -9.04 13.59 39.85
CA SER A 114 -8.19 14.50 39.07
C SER A 114 -7.94 15.84 39.77
N ARG A 115 -6.86 16.51 39.38
CA ARG A 115 -6.52 17.89 39.78
C ARG A 115 -5.95 18.65 38.59
N ILE A 116 -6.20 19.96 38.55
CA ILE A 116 -5.63 20.88 37.55
C ILE A 116 -4.51 21.71 38.19
N LEU A 117 -3.39 21.77 37.49
CA LEU A 117 -2.27 22.67 37.78
C LEU A 117 -2.38 23.89 36.85
N THR A 118 -2.43 25.10 37.39
CA THR A 118 -2.53 26.35 36.60
C THR A 118 -1.40 27.32 36.91
N TRP A 119 -0.67 27.77 35.89
CA TRP A 119 0.40 28.76 36.04
C TRP A 119 -0.13 30.17 35.81
N THR A 120 0.25 31.11 36.69
CA THR A 120 -0.15 32.53 36.55
C THR A 120 0.52 33.17 35.34
N ASP A 121 1.81 32.87 35.14
CA ASP A 121 2.63 33.35 34.03
C ASP A 121 2.72 32.30 32.91
N ALA A 122 3.71 32.40 32.01
CA ALA A 122 3.95 31.35 31.00
C ALA A 122 4.28 30.02 31.69
N ALA A 123 3.65 28.94 31.25
CA ALA A 123 3.93 27.61 31.75
C ALA A 123 5.37 27.18 31.40
N PRO A 124 6.06 26.42 32.28
CA PRO A 124 7.40 25.93 32.01
C PRO A 124 7.36 24.89 30.89
N ARG A 125 8.44 24.76 30.11
CA ARG A 125 8.53 23.74 29.05
C ARG A 125 8.44 22.31 29.60
N GLU A 126 9.09 22.05 30.73
CA GLU A 126 9.06 20.76 31.43
C GLU A 126 8.48 20.94 32.83
N VAL A 127 7.52 20.08 33.18
CA VAL A 127 6.89 20.03 34.49
C VAL A 127 7.44 18.84 35.26
N GLN A 128 8.10 19.12 36.38
CA GLN A 128 8.47 18.10 37.35
C GLN A 128 7.44 18.12 38.48
N LEU A 129 6.83 16.98 38.77
CA LEU A 129 5.85 16.85 39.83
C LEU A 129 5.96 15.50 40.54
N ASN A 130 5.61 15.49 41.82
CA ASN A 130 5.56 14.28 42.63
C ASN A 130 4.09 13.85 42.75
N VAL A 131 3.78 12.66 42.22
CA VAL A 131 2.41 12.12 42.21
C VAL A 131 2.30 11.06 43.28
N LEU A 132 1.39 11.29 44.23
CA LEU A 132 1.05 10.35 45.28
C LEU A 132 -0.45 10.04 45.24
N TRP A 133 -0.80 8.81 45.58
CA TRP A 133 -2.19 8.37 45.68
C TRP A 133 -2.40 7.48 46.90
N SER A 134 -3.64 7.42 47.37
CA SER A 134 -4.06 6.50 48.43
C SER A 134 -5.14 5.56 47.90
N LYS A 135 -5.27 4.42 48.57
CA LYS A 135 -6.22 3.35 48.25
C LYS A 135 -7.11 3.11 49.46
N VAL A 136 -8.39 2.81 49.24
CA VAL A 136 -9.36 2.61 50.34
C VAL A 136 -8.91 1.53 51.33
N SER A 137 -8.27 0.46 50.86
CA SER A 137 -7.81 -0.62 51.75
C SER A 137 -6.51 -0.33 52.52
N PHE A 138 -5.81 0.79 52.22
CA PHE A 138 -4.50 1.10 52.79
C PHE A 138 -4.37 2.58 53.20
N ALA A 139 -4.24 2.83 54.51
CA ALA A 139 -4.26 4.18 55.09
C ALA A 139 -2.97 5.03 54.88
N GLY A 140 -2.18 4.76 53.84
CA GLY A 140 -0.91 5.42 53.54
C GLY A 140 -0.77 5.75 52.06
N ASN A 141 0.16 6.66 51.75
CA ASN A 141 0.33 7.15 50.38
C ASN A 141 1.32 6.28 49.62
N TRP A 142 0.89 5.83 48.45
CA TRP A 142 1.76 5.34 47.39
C TRP A 142 2.32 6.52 46.62
N GLN A 143 3.53 6.37 46.11
CA GLN A 143 4.28 7.43 45.41
C GLN A 143 4.85 6.90 44.10
N LEU A 144 4.76 7.71 43.05
CA LEU A 144 5.45 7.51 41.78
C LEU A 144 6.92 7.97 41.92
N ILE A 145 7.89 7.08 41.75
CA ILE A 145 9.31 7.45 41.60
C ILE A 145 9.95 6.64 40.47
N PRO A 146 9.95 7.12 39.22
CA PRO A 146 10.72 6.51 38.16
C PRO A 146 12.21 6.85 38.37
N GLY A 147 13.07 5.85 38.59
CA GLY A 147 14.53 6.05 38.52
C GLY A 147 15.16 7.04 39.52
N GLN A 148 14.58 7.20 40.72
CA GLN A 148 15.01 8.12 41.81
C GLN A 148 14.67 9.62 41.65
N ASN A 149 13.88 10.04 40.66
CA ASN A 149 13.46 11.44 40.49
C ASN A 149 11.92 11.60 40.40
N ASN A 150 11.43 12.85 40.54
CA ASN A 150 10.02 13.21 40.32
C ASN A 150 9.60 12.91 38.86
N ALA A 151 8.30 12.69 38.62
CA ALA A 151 7.77 12.53 37.26
C ALA A 151 8.07 13.80 36.45
N THR A 152 8.60 13.64 35.24
CA THR A 152 8.94 14.74 34.34
C THR A 152 8.10 14.61 33.08
N VAL A 153 7.32 15.64 32.75
CA VAL A 153 6.41 15.66 31.59
C VAL A 153 6.58 16.99 30.85
N LEU A 154 6.54 16.98 29.53
CA LEU A 154 6.51 18.23 28.76
C LEU A 154 5.16 18.93 28.96
N PHE A 155 5.17 20.25 29.16
CA PHE A 155 3.93 20.98 29.43
C PHE A 155 2.91 20.89 28.29
N GLU A 156 3.42 20.80 27.06
CA GLU A 156 2.65 20.72 25.83
C GLU A 156 2.14 19.32 25.51
N ALA A 157 2.36 18.33 26.39
CA ALA A 157 2.01 16.95 26.09
C ALA A 157 0.52 16.64 26.34
N THR A 158 -0.20 16.03 25.40
CA THR A 158 -1.63 15.68 25.51
C THR A 158 -1.85 14.17 25.60
N CYS A 159 -3.03 13.74 26.08
CA CYS A 159 -3.46 12.34 26.05
C CYS A 159 -4.68 12.07 25.17
N ASP A 160 -5.30 13.11 24.64
CA ASP A 160 -6.14 12.99 23.46
C ASP A 160 -5.25 13.00 22.21
N ASP A 161 -5.45 11.98 21.37
CA ASP A 161 -5.16 12.04 19.94
C ASP A 161 -6.17 13.00 19.28
N ASP A 162 -6.19 14.25 19.76
CA ASP A 162 -7.20 15.26 19.45
C ASP A 162 -7.04 15.73 18.00
N ASP A 163 -7.57 14.89 17.12
CA ASP A 163 -7.95 15.14 15.73
C ASP A 163 -9.28 15.93 15.67
N ASP A 164 -9.61 16.71 16.71
CA ASP A 164 -10.89 17.41 16.82
C ASP A 164 -10.70 18.87 17.27
N ASN A 165 -10.65 19.75 16.25
CA ASN A 165 -10.85 21.21 16.23
C ASN A 165 -9.65 22.05 15.75
N ASP A 166 -9.82 22.55 14.51
CA ASP A 166 -9.10 23.63 13.79
C ASP A 166 -7.95 23.27 12.82
N ASN A 167 -7.98 22.08 12.22
CA ASN A 167 -7.42 21.82 10.89
C ASN A 167 -8.41 20.88 10.14
N PRO A 168 -8.63 20.99 8.81
CA PRO A 168 -9.65 20.19 8.14
C PRO A 168 -9.22 18.74 8.21
N THR A 169 -9.97 17.93 8.97
CA THR A 169 -9.86 16.47 8.92
C THR A 169 -10.03 16.04 7.48
N GLU A 170 -9.20 15.12 7.03
CA GLU A 170 -9.43 14.49 5.74
C GLU A 170 -10.84 13.86 5.76
N PRO A 171 -11.62 14.01 4.67
CA PRO A 171 -12.99 13.53 4.64
C PRO A 171 -13.03 12.03 4.97
N ILE A 172 -13.84 11.64 5.95
CA ILE A 172 -14.12 10.22 6.19
C ILE A 172 -14.78 9.69 4.92
N ILE A 173 -14.17 8.73 4.24
CA ILE A 173 -14.71 8.16 3.01
C ILE A 173 -15.60 6.97 3.35
N SER A 174 -16.80 6.93 2.77
CA SER A 174 -17.69 5.78 2.94
C SER A 174 -17.17 4.55 2.21
N GLU A 175 -17.21 3.38 2.85
CA GLU A 175 -16.87 2.08 2.21
C GLU A 175 -17.86 1.70 1.09
N TYR A 176 -18.99 2.42 1.00
CA TYR A 176 -20.00 2.27 -0.02
C TYR A 176 -20.01 3.51 -0.91
N CYS A 177 -19.01 3.70 -1.78
CA CYS A 177 -18.98 4.78 -2.77
C CYS A 177 -19.00 4.20 -4.18
N GLY A 178 -20.20 3.77 -4.61
CA GLY A 178 -20.36 3.03 -5.87
C GLY A 178 -19.89 1.57 -5.77
N THR A 179 -19.75 1.05 -4.55
CA THR A 179 -19.25 -0.29 -4.27
C THR A 179 -20.23 -1.34 -4.77
N GLU A 180 -19.77 -2.31 -5.56
CA GLU A 180 -20.62 -3.43 -5.96
C GLU A 180 -20.93 -4.31 -4.76
N VAL A 181 -22.22 -4.49 -4.46
CA VAL A 181 -22.69 -5.36 -3.39
C VAL A 181 -23.70 -6.39 -3.91
N ARG A 182 -23.76 -7.53 -3.22
CA ARG A 182 -24.59 -8.68 -3.58
C ARG A 182 -25.41 -9.17 -2.42
N HIS A 183 -26.45 -9.93 -2.72
CA HIS A 183 -27.33 -10.48 -1.71
C HIS A 183 -26.58 -11.39 -0.74
N LEU A 184 -26.76 -11.10 0.55
CA LEU A 184 -26.06 -11.73 1.67
C LEU A 184 -24.53 -11.62 1.59
N GLY A 185 -23.99 -10.70 0.78
CA GLY A 185 -22.56 -10.62 0.50
C GLY A 185 -22.01 -11.86 -0.22
N LEU A 186 -22.86 -12.64 -0.89
CA LEU A 186 -22.46 -13.88 -1.56
C LEU A 186 -22.05 -13.62 -3.01
N GLU A 187 -20.81 -13.96 -3.33
CA GLU A 187 -20.26 -13.87 -4.70
C GLU A 187 -21.09 -14.61 -5.75
N ALA A 188 -21.77 -15.69 -5.36
CA ALA A 188 -22.61 -16.49 -6.26
C ALA A 188 -23.90 -15.77 -6.72
N GLU A 189 -24.35 -14.73 -6.00
CA GLU A 189 -25.62 -14.04 -6.25
C GLU A 189 -25.47 -12.93 -7.31
N VAL A 190 -24.92 -13.24 -8.48
CA VAL A 190 -24.64 -12.29 -9.59
C VAL A 190 -25.85 -11.50 -10.08
N ALA A 191 -27.04 -12.10 -10.06
CA ALA A 191 -28.28 -11.44 -10.48
C ALA A 191 -28.73 -10.34 -9.49
N SER A 192 -28.22 -10.37 -8.26
CA SER A 192 -28.50 -9.36 -7.24
C SER A 192 -27.73 -8.06 -7.46
N ALA A 193 -26.63 -8.09 -8.21
CA ALA A 193 -25.57 -7.09 -8.09
C ALA A 193 -26.07 -5.65 -8.31
N ILE A 194 -25.73 -4.77 -7.37
CA ILE A 194 -25.98 -3.32 -7.42
C ILE A 194 -24.71 -2.56 -7.06
N LEU A 195 -24.58 -1.33 -7.55
CA LEU A 195 -23.61 -0.37 -7.02
C LEU A 195 -24.30 0.39 -5.88
N LEU A 196 -23.75 0.32 -4.68
CA LEU A 196 -24.28 0.97 -3.48
C LEU A 196 -23.44 2.21 -3.14
N THR A 197 -24.12 3.33 -2.94
CA THR A 197 -23.53 4.59 -2.49
C THR A 197 -24.19 5.05 -1.18
N ILE A 198 -23.44 5.26 -0.11
CA ILE A 198 -23.91 5.83 1.16
C ILE A 198 -23.03 7.03 1.48
N THR A 199 -23.61 8.22 1.60
CA THR A 199 -22.85 9.47 1.79
C THR A 199 -23.58 10.43 2.72
N ASN A 200 -22.83 11.10 3.59
CA ASN A 200 -23.27 12.30 4.29
C ASN A 200 -23.65 13.37 3.26
N VAL A 201 -24.74 14.09 3.55
CA VAL A 201 -25.26 15.16 2.71
C VAL A 201 -25.12 16.50 3.41
N ASP A 202 -25.37 16.52 4.71
CA ASP A 202 -25.27 17.68 5.57
C ASP A 202 -25.17 17.24 7.04
N GLU A 203 -25.13 18.24 7.94
CA GLU A 203 -25.06 18.09 9.40
C GLU A 203 -26.13 17.16 10.00
N PHE A 204 -27.23 16.89 9.30
CA PHE A 204 -28.36 16.11 9.81
C PHE A 204 -28.86 15.02 8.86
N SER A 205 -28.20 14.80 7.72
CA SER A 205 -28.74 13.93 6.68
C SER A 205 -27.69 13.07 6.00
N MET A 206 -28.09 11.85 5.67
CA MET A 206 -27.29 10.88 4.93
C MET A 206 -28.13 10.28 3.80
N ARG A 207 -27.54 10.09 2.62
CA ARG A 207 -28.17 9.53 1.43
C ARG A 207 -27.71 8.11 1.19
N VAL A 208 -28.65 7.22 0.88
CA VAL A 208 -28.41 5.89 0.35
C VAL A 208 -28.90 5.87 -1.09
N GLU A 209 -28.04 5.51 -2.03
CA GLU A 209 -28.29 5.45 -3.46
C GLU A 209 -27.87 4.08 -4.00
N ILE A 210 -28.68 3.53 -4.91
CA ILE A 210 -28.37 2.29 -5.61
C ILE A 210 -28.48 2.49 -7.13
N GLU A 211 -27.60 1.81 -7.85
CA GLU A 211 -27.63 1.65 -9.30
C GLU A 211 -27.47 0.18 -9.65
N SER A 212 -27.95 -0.23 -10.83
CA SER A 212 -27.69 -1.58 -11.28
C SER A 212 -26.22 -1.78 -11.68
N ALA A 213 -25.55 -2.79 -11.10
CA ALA A 213 -24.22 -3.23 -11.54
C ALA A 213 -24.27 -4.16 -12.78
N ASN A 214 -25.48 -4.46 -13.26
CA ASN A 214 -25.71 -5.30 -14.43
C ASN A 214 -26.81 -4.69 -15.32
N ASN A 215 -27.11 -5.32 -16.45
CA ASN A 215 -28.13 -4.81 -17.37
C ASN A 215 -29.59 -4.97 -16.87
N ASP A 216 -29.83 -5.38 -15.62
CA ASP A 216 -31.17 -5.54 -15.01
C ASP A 216 -31.49 -4.36 -14.05
N PRO A 217 -32.37 -3.42 -14.45
CA PRO A 217 -32.63 -2.21 -13.66
C PRO A 217 -33.12 -2.47 -12.23
N VAL A 218 -32.70 -1.61 -11.30
CA VAL A 218 -33.27 -1.57 -9.95
C VAL A 218 -34.67 -0.96 -9.99
N ASP A 219 -35.63 -1.57 -9.31
CA ASP A 219 -37.03 -1.10 -9.29
C ASP A 219 -37.52 -0.66 -7.90
N ASP A 220 -36.87 -1.12 -6.82
CA ASP A 220 -37.16 -0.69 -5.44
C ASP A 220 -35.89 -0.56 -4.57
N LEU A 221 -35.95 0.33 -3.58
CA LEU A 221 -34.94 0.54 -2.54
C LEU A 221 -35.65 0.65 -1.19
N ILE A 222 -35.40 -0.32 -0.32
CA ILE A 222 -36.01 -0.44 1.00
C ILE A 222 -34.93 -0.31 2.06
N LEU A 223 -35.05 0.72 2.90
CA LEU A 223 -34.28 0.87 4.13
C LEU A 223 -35.19 0.44 5.29
N ASN A 224 -34.83 -0.62 6.02
CA ASN A 224 -35.70 -1.19 7.05
C ASN A 224 -34.99 -1.50 8.38
N ASN A 225 -35.81 -1.87 9.37
CA ASN A 225 -35.41 -2.12 10.76
C ASN A 225 -35.47 -3.61 11.14
N SER A 226 -35.28 -4.53 10.19
CA SER A 226 -35.58 -5.96 10.40
C SER A 226 -34.76 -6.63 11.52
N PHE A 227 -33.59 -6.07 11.89
CA PHE A 227 -32.76 -6.54 13.01
C PHE A 227 -32.63 -5.53 14.17
N GLY A 228 -33.34 -4.39 14.10
CA GLY A 228 -33.23 -3.28 15.05
C GLY A 228 -33.56 -1.94 14.38
N PRO A 229 -33.92 -0.88 15.13
CA PRO A 229 -34.13 0.44 14.53
C PRO A 229 -32.83 0.98 13.91
N ILE A 230 -32.92 1.66 12.76
CA ILE A 230 -31.80 2.46 12.25
C ILE A 230 -31.32 3.41 13.36
N THR A 231 -30.00 3.52 13.55
CA THR A 231 -29.40 4.35 14.62
C THR A 231 -30.01 5.75 14.63
N GLY A 232 -30.45 6.21 15.80
CA GLY A 232 -31.01 7.56 15.98
C GLY A 232 -32.42 7.78 15.41
N LEU A 233 -33.09 6.75 14.86
CA LEU A 233 -34.47 6.81 14.36
C LEU A 233 -34.73 7.97 13.36
N PRO A 234 -34.03 8.00 12.22
CA PRO A 234 -34.20 9.07 11.23
C PRO A 234 -35.59 9.06 10.58
N ALA A 235 -36.02 10.22 10.09
CA ALA A 235 -37.05 10.30 9.07
C ALA A 235 -36.48 9.82 7.73
N ILE A 236 -37.18 8.93 7.04
CA ILE A 236 -36.75 8.39 5.73
C ILE A 236 -37.60 9.01 4.64
N SER A 237 -36.98 9.60 3.62
CA SER A 237 -37.68 10.20 2.48
C SER A 237 -38.42 9.16 1.63
N ASP A 238 -39.32 9.63 0.76
CA ASP A 238 -39.78 8.83 -0.38
C ASP A 238 -38.59 8.48 -1.32
N ILE A 239 -38.77 7.47 -2.18
CA ILE A 239 -37.74 7.09 -3.17
C ILE A 239 -37.62 8.20 -4.20
N ASP A 240 -36.42 8.74 -4.36
CA ASP A 240 -36.05 9.66 -5.43
C ASP A 240 -35.60 8.87 -6.67
N ARG A 241 -36.14 9.27 -7.82
CA ARG A 241 -35.89 8.69 -9.16
C ARG A 241 -35.47 9.75 -10.17
N SER A 242 -35.01 10.90 -9.68
CA SER A 242 -34.66 12.07 -10.51
C SER A 242 -33.45 11.80 -11.41
N VAL A 243 -32.57 10.88 -11.02
CA VAL A 243 -31.42 10.42 -11.82
C VAL A 243 -31.77 9.13 -12.56
N PRO A 244 -31.72 9.11 -13.92
CA PRO A 244 -31.99 7.90 -14.69
C PRO A 244 -31.09 6.73 -14.27
N GLY A 245 -31.68 5.55 -14.06
CA GLY A 245 -30.95 4.34 -13.68
C GLY A 245 -30.67 4.17 -12.19
N LYS A 246 -30.92 5.21 -11.38
CA LYS A 246 -30.64 5.21 -9.94
C LYS A 246 -31.90 5.37 -9.09
N LEU A 247 -31.86 4.80 -7.88
CA LEU A 247 -32.85 5.03 -6.82
C LEU A 247 -32.12 5.53 -5.59
N SER A 248 -32.63 6.58 -4.93
CA SER A 248 -32.06 7.03 -3.66
C SER A 248 -33.10 7.36 -2.60
N ARG A 249 -32.69 7.29 -1.34
CA ARG A 249 -33.45 7.73 -0.16
C ARG A 249 -32.55 8.51 0.78
N THR A 250 -33.10 9.54 1.42
CA THR A 250 -32.39 10.35 2.42
C THR A 250 -32.91 10.02 3.81
N LEU A 251 -32.00 9.78 4.74
CA LEU A 251 -32.22 9.64 6.17
C LEU A 251 -31.93 10.99 6.83
N THR A 252 -32.85 11.53 7.62
CA THR A 252 -32.70 12.84 8.29
C THR A 252 -32.97 12.74 9.78
N TRP A 253 -32.04 13.23 10.61
CA TRP A 253 -32.15 13.24 12.07
C TRP A 253 -32.56 14.61 12.58
N ALA A 254 -33.53 14.65 13.49
CA ALA A 254 -34.14 15.92 13.89
C ALA A 254 -33.26 16.78 14.81
N ASN A 255 -32.40 16.18 15.66
CA ASN A 255 -31.49 16.85 16.62
C ASN A 255 -30.50 15.87 17.30
N SER A 256 -30.13 14.75 16.67
CA SER A 256 -29.27 13.73 17.29
C SER A 256 -27.86 13.79 16.73
N ILE A 257 -26.86 13.80 17.61
CA ILE A 257 -25.47 13.52 17.23
C ILE A 257 -25.41 12.02 16.95
N VAL A 258 -25.19 11.66 15.69
CA VAL A 258 -25.03 10.27 15.25
C VAL A 258 -23.59 10.14 14.77
N THR A 259 -22.84 9.23 15.38
CA THR A 259 -21.45 8.96 14.99
C THR A 259 -21.39 7.87 13.94
N ASP A 260 -22.14 6.78 14.15
CA ASP A 260 -22.27 5.65 13.24
C ASP A 260 -23.74 5.33 12.99
N VAL A 261 -24.07 5.01 11.74
CA VAL A 261 -25.40 4.64 11.30
C VAL A 261 -25.43 3.15 11.03
N GLU A 262 -26.16 2.43 11.88
CA GLU A 262 -26.52 1.05 11.60
C GLU A 262 -27.81 1.00 10.79
N LEU A 263 -27.80 0.35 9.63
CA LEU A 263 -28.99 0.20 8.79
C LEU A 263 -29.03 -1.13 8.04
N ASN A 264 -30.21 -1.48 7.55
CA ASN A 264 -30.39 -2.59 6.61
C ASN A 264 -30.81 -2.06 5.24
N VAL A 265 -30.07 -2.46 4.21
CA VAL A 265 -30.31 -2.06 2.81
C VAL A 265 -30.85 -3.27 2.05
N LEU A 266 -32.04 -3.11 1.48
CA LEU A 266 -32.65 -4.06 0.59
C LEU A 266 -33.03 -3.41 -0.73
N TRP A 267 -33.01 -4.19 -1.80
CA TRP A 267 -33.37 -3.73 -3.13
C TRP A 267 -34.13 -4.82 -3.90
N SER A 268 -34.74 -4.40 -4.99
CA SER A 268 -35.38 -5.28 -5.97
C SER A 268 -34.91 -4.94 -7.39
N LYS A 269 -35.04 -5.92 -8.28
CA LYS A 269 -34.64 -5.85 -9.69
C LYS A 269 -35.84 -6.12 -10.59
N GLN A 270 -35.90 -5.42 -11.74
CA GLN A 270 -37.03 -5.50 -12.66
C GLN A 270 -37.28 -6.92 -13.20
N SER A 271 -36.22 -7.67 -13.51
CA SER A 271 -36.35 -9.05 -14.03
C SER A 271 -36.49 -10.09 -12.92
N ASN A 272 -36.15 -9.74 -11.67
CA ASN A 272 -36.16 -10.62 -10.50
C ASN A 272 -36.78 -9.93 -9.28
N PRO A 273 -38.12 -9.81 -9.24
CA PRO A 273 -38.82 -9.12 -8.16
C PRO A 273 -38.67 -9.89 -6.83
N GLY A 274 -38.18 -9.21 -5.80
CA GLY A 274 -37.93 -9.79 -4.48
C GLY A 274 -37.07 -8.85 -3.62
N ASN A 275 -37.06 -9.07 -2.29
CA ASN A 275 -36.26 -8.25 -1.39
C ASN A 275 -34.87 -8.86 -1.22
N TRP A 276 -33.92 -8.47 -2.07
CA TRP A 276 -32.52 -8.82 -1.93
C TRP A 276 -31.93 -7.96 -0.82
N GLN A 277 -31.22 -8.59 0.10
CA GLN A 277 -30.73 -7.96 1.34
C GLN A 277 -29.21 -7.96 1.39
N LEU A 278 -28.62 -6.82 1.76
CA LEU A 278 -27.22 -6.73 2.15
C LEU A 278 -27.04 -7.21 3.60
N VAL A 279 -26.06 -8.08 3.80
CA VAL A 279 -25.67 -8.59 5.11
C VAL A 279 -24.14 -8.54 5.21
N PRO A 280 -23.57 -8.00 6.30
CA PRO A 280 -22.12 -8.02 6.50
C PRO A 280 -21.62 -9.46 6.66
N VAL A 281 -20.48 -9.77 6.05
CA VAL A 281 -19.76 -11.05 6.20
C VAL A 281 -18.63 -10.82 7.21
N PRO A 282 -18.45 -11.67 8.26
CA PRO A 282 -18.96 -13.04 8.40
C PRO A 282 -20.21 -13.23 9.28
N ALA A 283 -20.81 -12.17 9.84
CA ALA A 283 -21.90 -12.29 10.81
C ALA A 283 -23.19 -11.56 10.36
N PRO A 284 -24.37 -12.20 10.44
CA PRO A 284 -25.61 -11.58 10.01
C PRO A 284 -26.00 -10.38 10.89
N GLY A 285 -26.34 -9.24 10.26
CA GLY A 285 -26.70 -8.01 10.96
C GLY A 285 -26.97 -6.80 10.05
N ASN A 286 -27.08 -5.63 10.65
CA ASN A 286 -27.07 -4.34 9.95
C ASN A 286 -25.63 -3.99 9.52
N ILE A 287 -25.49 -3.25 8.41
CA ILE A 287 -24.22 -2.61 8.08
C ILE A 287 -24.03 -1.38 8.97
N SER A 288 -22.78 -1.01 9.26
CA SER A 288 -22.43 0.16 10.07
C SER A 288 -21.62 1.14 9.22
N VAL A 289 -22.07 2.39 9.12
CA VAL A 289 -21.42 3.43 8.32
C VAL A 289 -21.21 4.68 9.17
N PRO A 290 -20.00 5.26 9.27
CA PRO A 290 -19.82 6.52 9.97
C PRO A 290 -20.73 7.61 9.38
N PHE A 291 -21.44 8.36 10.22
CA PHE A 291 -22.38 9.39 9.76
C PHE A 291 -21.69 10.51 8.98
N ALA A 292 -20.44 10.82 9.33
CA ALA A 292 -19.61 11.81 8.64
C ALA A 292 -19.03 11.30 7.31
N ALA A 293 -19.26 10.03 6.95
CA ALA A 293 -18.68 9.45 5.76
C ALA A 293 -19.25 10.07 4.47
N VAL A 294 -18.42 10.63 3.61
CA VAL A 294 -18.80 11.21 2.30
C VAL A 294 -18.31 10.36 1.14
N CYS A 295 -18.96 10.50 -0.01
CA CYS A 295 -18.45 10.02 -1.30
C CYS A 295 -18.01 11.22 -2.14
N ASP A 296 -16.72 11.55 -2.15
CA ASP A 296 -16.16 12.71 -2.86
C ASP A 296 -15.94 12.47 -4.37
N GLY A 297 -16.79 11.66 -5.01
CA GLY A 297 -16.61 11.29 -6.42
C GLY A 297 -15.41 10.37 -6.69
N THR A 298 -14.60 10.06 -5.69
CA THR A 298 -13.60 8.98 -5.70
C THR A 298 -14.33 7.64 -5.62
N ILE A 299 -14.31 6.87 -6.71
CA ILE A 299 -14.63 5.45 -6.62
C ILE A 299 -13.43 4.80 -5.91
N ILE A 300 -13.66 4.21 -4.74
CA ILE A 300 -12.69 3.33 -4.09
C ILE A 300 -12.61 2.04 -4.91
N THR A 301 -11.62 1.95 -5.80
CA THR A 301 -10.98 0.67 -6.11
C THR A 301 -9.98 0.34 -5.00
N ALA A 302 -9.68 -0.95 -4.81
CA ALA A 302 -9.03 -1.50 -3.62
C ALA A 302 -7.75 -0.75 -3.18
N PRO A 303 -7.46 -0.66 -1.86
CA PRO A 303 -6.22 -0.06 -1.37
C PRO A 303 -4.99 -0.78 -1.96
N ASN A 304 -3.91 -0.02 -2.20
CA ASN A 304 -2.60 -0.57 -2.55
C ASN A 304 -2.08 -1.42 -1.38
N ILE A 305 -2.21 -2.74 -1.50
CA ILE A 305 -1.84 -3.68 -0.44
C ILE A 305 -0.38 -4.15 -0.56
N ILE A 306 0.35 -4.15 0.56
CA ILE A 306 1.54 -4.96 0.76
C ILE A 306 1.07 -6.41 0.96
N ALA A 307 1.13 -7.19 -0.12
CA ALA A 307 0.94 -8.64 -0.08
C ALA A 307 1.98 -9.31 -0.98
N PHE A 308 2.06 -10.64 -0.90
CA PHE A 308 2.90 -11.39 -1.84
C PHE A 308 2.25 -11.41 -3.23
N PRO A 309 3.03 -11.29 -4.31
CA PRO A 309 4.48 -11.09 -4.35
C PRO A 309 4.90 -9.65 -3.97
N ILE A 310 5.99 -9.52 -3.20
CA ILE A 310 6.56 -8.22 -2.82
C ILE A 310 7.77 -7.94 -3.73
N ASN A 311 7.61 -7.01 -4.68
CA ASN A 311 8.61 -6.69 -5.71
C ASN A 311 9.02 -5.21 -5.74
N PHE A 312 8.49 -4.37 -4.84
CA PHE A 312 8.87 -2.95 -4.68
C PHE A 312 8.62 -2.02 -5.89
N GLU A 313 7.93 -2.49 -6.94
CA GLU A 313 7.72 -1.72 -8.17
C GLU A 313 6.54 -0.71 -8.08
N CYS A 314 5.70 -0.80 -7.04
CA CYS A 314 4.53 0.07 -6.92
C CYS A 314 4.92 1.45 -6.38
N GLU A 315 4.86 2.48 -7.23
CA GLU A 315 5.15 3.87 -6.83
C GLU A 315 4.10 4.48 -5.89
N PHE A 316 2.93 3.84 -5.79
CA PHE A 316 1.83 4.23 -4.92
C PHE A 316 1.76 3.45 -3.60
N THR A 317 2.73 2.55 -3.34
CA THR A 317 2.86 1.81 -2.09
C THR A 317 4.06 2.32 -1.31
N GLU A 318 3.83 2.74 -0.06
CA GLU A 318 4.93 3.03 0.87
C GLU A 318 5.37 1.75 1.59
N TYR A 319 6.59 1.28 1.33
CA TYR A 319 7.17 0.11 2.00
C TYR A 319 7.89 0.53 3.29
N ALA A 320 7.11 0.68 4.37
CA ALA A 320 7.63 1.07 5.68
C ALA A 320 8.36 -0.11 6.36
N PHE A 321 9.70 -0.07 6.36
CA PHE A 321 10.51 -1.01 7.12
C PHE A 321 10.65 -0.58 8.58
N LEU A 322 10.46 -1.52 9.51
CA LEU A 322 10.84 -1.36 10.91
C LEU A 322 12.18 -2.06 11.16
N GLU A 323 13.25 -1.30 11.36
CA GLU A 323 14.60 -1.86 11.46
C GLU A 323 15.08 -2.04 12.91
N PHE A 324 16.00 -2.98 13.11
CA PHE A 324 16.57 -3.27 14.42
C PHE A 324 18.01 -3.79 14.32
N GLY A 325 18.76 -3.66 15.42
CA GLY A 325 20.15 -4.11 15.50
C GLY A 325 21.14 -3.34 14.62
N GLY A 326 20.70 -2.27 13.94
CA GLY A 326 21.56 -1.44 13.08
C GLY A 326 21.58 -1.87 11.60
N ALA A 327 20.42 -2.26 11.05
CA ALA A 327 20.25 -2.62 9.64
C ALA A 327 19.24 -1.70 8.91
N PRO A 328 19.53 -0.40 8.74
CA PRO A 328 18.65 0.50 7.99
C PRO A 328 18.34 -0.08 6.61
N THR A 329 17.07 0.00 6.21
CA THR A 329 16.55 -0.63 4.99
C THR A 329 15.61 0.32 4.27
N GLU A 330 15.83 0.51 2.98
CA GLU A 330 15.03 1.40 2.14
C GLU A 330 14.82 0.80 0.75
N VAL A 331 13.71 1.15 0.10
CA VAL A 331 13.51 0.85 -1.32
C VAL A 331 14.25 1.91 -2.15
N ILE A 332 15.12 1.46 -3.05
CA ILE A 332 15.93 2.30 -3.93
C ILE A 332 15.82 1.84 -5.39
N ASP A 333 16.31 2.66 -6.32
CA ASP A 333 16.57 2.20 -7.69
C ASP A 333 17.53 1.00 -7.66
N ASN A 334 17.23 -0.02 -8.45
CA ASN A 334 18.09 -1.19 -8.58
C ASN A 334 19.49 -0.77 -9.07
N PRO A 335 20.54 -0.88 -8.23
CA PRO A 335 21.88 -0.41 -8.58
C PRO A 335 22.59 -1.35 -9.58
N ASP A 336 22.04 -2.54 -9.81
CA ASP A 336 22.56 -3.56 -10.72
C ASP A 336 21.38 -4.27 -11.40
N ALA A 337 20.61 -3.57 -12.23
CA ALA A 337 19.50 -4.13 -13.01
C ALA A 337 20.01 -5.03 -14.16
N SER A 338 20.62 -6.16 -13.81
CA SER A 338 21.22 -7.12 -14.72
C SER A 338 21.09 -8.56 -14.24
N GLY A 339 21.40 -9.52 -15.11
CA GLY A 339 21.32 -10.93 -14.77
C GLY A 339 19.87 -11.40 -14.56
N ILE A 340 19.58 -11.97 -13.40
CA ILE A 340 18.23 -12.48 -13.08
C ILE A 340 17.30 -11.42 -12.48
N ASN A 341 17.83 -10.24 -12.13
CA ASN A 341 17.03 -9.15 -11.58
C ASN A 341 17.18 -7.87 -12.40
N THR A 342 16.19 -7.58 -13.23
CA THR A 342 16.12 -6.39 -14.09
C THR A 342 15.11 -5.35 -13.60
N SER A 343 14.51 -5.56 -12.42
CA SER A 343 13.53 -4.66 -11.82
C SER A 343 14.04 -3.22 -11.68
N ALA A 344 13.12 -2.26 -11.62
CA ALA A 344 13.49 -0.86 -11.44
C ALA A 344 13.85 -0.54 -9.99
N LYS A 345 13.23 -1.21 -9.01
CA LYS A 345 13.39 -0.97 -7.58
C LYS A 345 13.79 -2.23 -6.84
N VAL A 346 14.55 -2.05 -5.75
CA VAL A 346 14.95 -3.13 -4.84
C VAL A 346 15.01 -2.59 -3.43
N ALA A 347 14.89 -3.45 -2.43
CA ALA A 347 15.18 -3.08 -1.06
C ALA A 347 16.69 -3.20 -0.77
N ALA A 348 17.30 -2.13 -0.28
CA ALA A 348 18.70 -2.07 0.13
C ALA A 348 18.82 -2.10 1.65
N MET A 349 19.50 -3.11 2.20
CA MET A 349 19.79 -3.23 3.62
C MET A 349 21.28 -2.99 3.89
N THR A 350 21.60 -1.97 4.67
CA THR A 350 22.98 -1.72 5.11
C THR A 350 23.22 -2.35 6.48
N LYS A 351 24.05 -3.39 6.55
CA LYS A 351 24.49 -3.93 7.85
C LYS A 351 25.61 -3.05 8.41
N ALA A 352 25.24 -1.98 9.10
CA ALA A 352 26.14 -0.90 9.51
C ALA A 352 27.36 -1.39 10.31
N ASN A 353 28.45 -0.63 10.29
CA ASN A 353 29.64 -0.95 11.08
C ASN A 353 29.31 -1.07 12.57
N GLY A 354 29.55 -2.24 13.15
CA GLY A 354 29.24 -2.55 14.54
C GLY A 354 27.81 -3.03 14.80
N ALA A 355 26.96 -3.14 13.76
CA ALA A 355 25.60 -3.68 13.88
C ALA A 355 25.60 -5.07 14.53
N GLU A 356 24.50 -5.37 15.21
CA GLU A 356 24.30 -6.62 15.93
C GLU A 356 24.34 -7.82 14.98
N THR A 357 24.70 -8.99 15.51
CA THR A 357 24.80 -10.21 14.70
C THR A 357 23.44 -10.64 14.13
N PHE A 358 22.37 -10.18 14.75
CA PHE A 358 20.98 -10.41 14.38
C PHE A 358 20.30 -9.18 13.77
N ALA A 359 21.04 -8.16 13.33
CA ALA A 359 20.43 -6.98 12.70
C ALA A 359 19.59 -7.35 11.46
N GLY A 360 18.43 -6.72 11.30
CA GLY A 360 17.49 -6.98 10.21
C GLY A 360 16.39 -5.92 10.13
N ALA A 361 15.46 -6.13 9.21
CA ALA A 361 14.31 -5.24 9.00
C ALA A 361 13.01 -6.04 8.83
N ILE A 362 11.93 -5.45 9.33
CA ILE A 362 10.57 -5.99 9.31
C ILE A 362 9.75 -5.23 8.28
N LEU A 363 9.07 -5.94 7.39
CA LEU A 363 7.99 -5.42 6.55
C LEU A 363 6.70 -6.12 6.96
N THR A 364 5.61 -5.38 7.15
CA THR A 364 4.32 -5.96 7.55
C THR A 364 3.41 -6.04 6.33
N ALA A 365 2.92 -7.24 6.00
CA ALA A 365 1.88 -7.40 4.99
C ALA A 365 0.52 -6.95 5.53
N ASP A 366 -0.38 -6.47 4.67
CA ASP A 366 -1.69 -5.96 5.09
C ASP A 366 -2.66 -7.05 5.54
N SER A 367 -2.39 -8.30 5.15
CA SER A 367 -3.16 -9.47 5.57
C SER A 367 -2.26 -10.63 5.95
N PRO A 368 -2.72 -11.55 6.82
CA PRO A 368 -1.98 -12.77 7.13
C PRO A 368 -1.63 -13.56 5.86
N ILE A 369 -0.42 -14.13 5.86
CA ILE A 369 0.11 -14.90 4.74
C ILE A 369 -0.71 -16.18 4.55
N ASP A 370 -1.21 -16.40 3.33
CA ASP A 370 -1.96 -17.61 2.99
C ASP A 370 -1.04 -18.78 2.64
N PHE A 371 -0.73 -19.62 3.63
CA PHE A 371 0.07 -20.83 3.45
C PHE A 371 -0.66 -21.99 2.76
N SER A 372 -1.90 -21.80 2.28
CA SER A 372 -2.56 -22.75 1.39
C SER A 372 -2.02 -22.67 -0.05
N ILE A 373 -1.43 -21.53 -0.43
CA ILE A 373 -0.77 -21.33 -1.73
C ILE A 373 0.53 -22.14 -1.79
N SER A 374 1.48 -21.83 -0.92
CA SER A 374 2.73 -22.59 -0.75
C SER A 374 3.38 -22.29 0.59
N LYS A 375 4.34 -23.14 0.98
CA LYS A 375 5.23 -22.91 2.13
C LYS A 375 6.66 -22.58 1.71
N VAL A 376 6.90 -22.46 0.42
CA VAL A 376 8.20 -22.15 -0.17
C VAL A 376 8.19 -20.70 -0.63
N PHE A 377 9.21 -19.94 -0.23
CA PHE A 377 9.42 -18.56 -0.66
C PHE A 377 10.72 -18.47 -1.45
N LYS A 378 10.75 -17.60 -2.45
CA LYS A 378 11.93 -17.26 -3.23
C LYS A 378 12.18 -15.77 -3.12
N MET A 379 13.45 -15.38 -3.11
CA MET A 379 13.86 -13.99 -3.06
C MET A 379 15.12 -13.82 -3.88
N LYS A 380 15.13 -12.86 -4.79
CA LYS A 380 16.35 -12.45 -5.48
C LYS A 380 17.20 -11.64 -4.51
N VAL A 381 18.47 -11.97 -4.42
CA VAL A 381 19.41 -11.38 -3.48
C VAL A 381 20.70 -11.03 -4.21
N TRP A 382 21.21 -9.83 -3.93
CA TRP A 382 22.55 -9.41 -4.32
C TRP A 382 23.37 -9.21 -3.05
N SER A 383 24.53 -9.86 -2.97
CA SER A 383 25.40 -9.84 -1.78
C SER A 383 26.85 -9.56 -2.15
N PRO A 384 27.57 -8.69 -1.41
CA PRO A 384 28.99 -8.45 -1.59
C PRO A 384 29.86 -9.60 -1.05
N LYS A 385 29.25 -10.68 -0.54
CA LYS A 385 29.92 -11.85 0.05
C LYS A 385 29.24 -13.13 -0.40
N SER A 386 30.04 -14.15 -0.70
CA SER A 386 29.60 -15.55 -0.76
C SER A 386 29.75 -16.19 0.62
N GLY A 387 28.88 -17.14 0.95
CA GLY A 387 28.84 -17.83 2.23
C GLY A 387 28.15 -17.06 3.38
N SER A 388 27.57 -15.89 3.13
CA SER A 388 26.77 -15.16 4.12
C SER A 388 25.40 -15.80 4.31
N ILE A 389 24.94 -15.88 5.56
CA ILE A 389 23.60 -16.41 5.89
C ILE A 389 22.58 -15.29 5.70
N VAL A 390 21.62 -15.52 4.81
CA VAL A 390 20.39 -14.74 4.71
C VAL A 390 19.30 -15.51 5.44
N LYS A 391 18.67 -14.89 6.44
CA LYS A 391 17.56 -15.50 7.17
C LYS A 391 16.26 -14.81 6.77
N LEU A 392 15.25 -15.60 6.44
CA LEU A 392 13.88 -15.14 6.31
C LEU A 392 13.11 -15.65 7.53
N LYS A 393 12.54 -14.73 8.31
CA LYS A 393 11.66 -15.04 9.44
C LYS A 393 10.28 -14.50 9.15
N LEU A 394 9.27 -15.30 9.44
CA LEU A 394 7.86 -14.94 9.35
C LEU A 394 7.29 -14.91 10.77
N GLU A 395 6.58 -13.84 11.12
CA GLU A 395 6.14 -13.57 12.49
C GLU A 395 4.67 -13.14 12.53
N ASN A 396 3.96 -13.50 13.60
CA ASN A 396 2.59 -13.05 13.83
C ASN A 396 2.53 -11.53 14.09
N LEU A 397 1.41 -10.90 13.72
CA LEU A 397 1.23 -9.45 13.83
C LEU A 397 1.43 -8.90 15.25
N THR A 398 0.84 -9.56 16.27
CA THR A 398 0.77 -9.02 17.64
C THR A 398 1.65 -9.76 18.64
N ASN A 399 2.15 -10.95 18.30
CA ASN A 399 2.98 -11.76 19.20
C ASN A 399 4.23 -12.30 18.51
N GLY A 400 5.38 -11.67 18.76
CA GLY A 400 6.65 -12.08 18.16
C GLY A 400 7.20 -13.43 18.61
N GLY A 401 6.65 -14.00 19.69
CA GLY A 401 6.92 -15.38 20.10
C GLY A 401 6.30 -16.43 19.20
N ILE A 402 5.34 -16.04 18.34
CA ILE A 402 4.74 -16.90 17.31
C ILE A 402 5.42 -16.58 15.98
N SER A 403 6.42 -17.38 15.63
CA SER A 403 7.20 -17.22 14.41
C SER A 403 7.81 -18.53 13.92
N ASP A 404 8.35 -18.50 12.71
CA ASP A 404 9.30 -19.47 12.17
C ASP A 404 10.35 -18.75 11.31
N GLU A 405 11.53 -19.36 11.16
CA GLU A 405 12.59 -18.86 10.30
C GLU A 405 13.28 -19.97 9.51
N ILE A 406 13.82 -19.61 8.34
CA ILE A 406 14.62 -20.45 7.46
C ILE A 406 15.88 -19.68 7.02
N ASP A 407 16.99 -20.42 6.93
CA ASP A 407 18.28 -19.90 6.50
C ASP A 407 18.57 -20.33 5.07
N ALA A 408 19.02 -19.38 4.26
CA ALA A 408 19.66 -19.62 2.98
C ALA A 408 21.08 -19.05 3.02
N THR A 409 21.98 -19.62 2.22
CA THR A 409 23.37 -19.18 2.15
C THR A 409 23.64 -18.65 0.75
N THR A 410 24.15 -17.42 0.65
CA THR A 410 24.60 -16.84 -0.63
C THR A 410 25.73 -17.69 -1.21
N THR A 411 25.67 -17.99 -2.50
CA THR A 411 26.69 -18.76 -3.21
C THR A 411 27.56 -17.89 -4.10
N THR A 412 27.10 -16.69 -4.44
CA THR A 412 27.77 -15.78 -5.37
C THR A 412 28.27 -14.51 -4.67
N THR A 413 28.90 -13.60 -5.40
CA THR A 413 29.46 -12.35 -4.84
C THR A 413 29.34 -11.25 -5.88
N ASN A 414 28.78 -10.11 -5.48
CA ASN A 414 28.52 -8.95 -6.33
C ASN A 414 27.70 -9.28 -7.59
N THR A 415 26.76 -10.22 -7.48
CA THR A 415 25.83 -10.62 -8.54
C THR A 415 24.50 -11.04 -7.91
N TRP A 416 23.41 -10.90 -8.64
CA TRP A 416 22.11 -11.44 -8.24
C TRP A 416 22.09 -12.98 -8.24
N GLU A 417 21.52 -13.55 -7.20
CA GLU A 417 21.15 -14.97 -7.11
C GLU A 417 19.77 -15.13 -6.47
N GLU A 418 19.04 -16.19 -6.80
CA GLU A 418 17.74 -16.49 -6.19
C GLU A 418 17.93 -17.45 -5.01
N LEU A 419 17.52 -17.03 -3.82
CA LEU A 419 17.53 -17.86 -2.62
C LEU A 419 16.14 -18.46 -2.37
N THR A 420 16.10 -19.71 -1.93
CA THR A 420 14.87 -20.43 -1.60
C THR A 420 14.77 -20.67 -0.08
N PHE A 421 13.60 -20.39 0.49
CA PHE A 421 13.27 -20.57 1.89
C PHE A 421 12.07 -21.52 2.02
N ASP A 422 12.32 -22.76 2.43
CA ASP A 422 11.30 -23.81 2.53
C ASP A 422 10.79 -24.00 3.97
N PHE A 423 9.57 -23.52 4.25
CA PHE A 423 8.89 -23.69 5.53
C PHE A 423 8.03 -24.96 5.60
N SER A 424 8.13 -25.88 4.64
CA SER A 424 7.27 -27.09 4.59
C SER A 424 7.40 -27.99 5.83
N ALA A 425 8.57 -27.96 6.49
CA ALA A 425 8.82 -28.68 7.74
C ALA A 425 8.33 -27.96 9.00
N LYS A 426 7.78 -26.74 8.87
CA LYS A 426 7.29 -25.90 9.96
C LYS A 426 5.76 -25.87 9.99
N ASP A 427 5.19 -25.70 11.18
CA ASP A 427 3.75 -25.48 11.34
C ASP A 427 3.39 -24.00 11.20
N VAL A 428 3.57 -23.47 9.98
CA VAL A 428 3.27 -22.05 9.66
C VAL A 428 1.78 -21.79 9.48
N SER A 429 1.02 -22.80 9.03
CA SER A 429 -0.41 -22.67 8.70
C SER A 429 -1.30 -22.41 9.92
N SER A 430 -0.86 -22.76 11.14
CA SER A 430 -1.60 -22.53 12.38
C SER A 430 -1.27 -21.20 13.07
N LYS A 431 -0.30 -20.44 12.55
CA LYS A 431 0.35 -19.33 13.26
C LYS A 431 -0.12 -17.94 12.86
N SER A 432 -0.92 -17.81 11.79
CA SER A 432 -1.39 -16.51 11.27
C SER A 432 -0.24 -15.50 11.13
N LEU A 433 0.84 -15.90 10.44
CA LEU A 433 2.03 -15.06 10.25
C LEU A 433 1.72 -13.94 9.25
N GLN A 434 2.26 -12.74 9.49
CA GLN A 434 1.94 -11.54 8.71
C GLN A 434 3.15 -10.60 8.52
N LYS A 435 4.10 -10.60 9.47
CA LYS A 435 5.34 -9.86 9.36
C LYS A 435 6.39 -10.70 8.63
N VAL A 436 7.08 -10.06 7.69
CA VAL A 436 8.21 -10.58 6.95
C VAL A 436 9.47 -9.92 7.47
N ILE A 437 10.44 -10.70 7.94
CA ILE A 437 11.69 -10.18 8.49
C ILE A 437 12.87 -10.78 7.74
N VAL A 438 13.71 -9.92 7.19
CA VAL A 438 14.92 -10.31 6.48
C VAL A 438 16.15 -9.96 7.31
N PHE A 439 17.12 -10.87 7.36
CA PHE A 439 18.41 -10.65 7.99
C PHE A 439 19.51 -10.98 7.01
N PHE A 440 20.44 -10.06 6.82
CA PHE A 440 21.65 -10.31 6.05
C PHE A 440 22.85 -10.62 6.93
N ASP A 441 23.71 -11.53 6.46
CA ASP A 441 24.95 -11.94 7.13
C ASP A 441 24.72 -12.34 8.60
N PHE A 442 23.66 -13.11 8.85
CA PHE A 442 23.20 -13.47 10.18
C PHE A 442 24.28 -14.22 10.96
N GLY A 443 24.45 -13.86 12.23
CA GLY A 443 25.50 -14.41 13.11
C GLY A 443 26.83 -13.65 13.06
N ASN A 444 27.03 -12.77 12.08
CA ASN A 444 28.23 -11.95 11.95
C ASN A 444 27.95 -10.49 12.32
N ARG A 445 28.92 -9.83 12.97
CA ARG A 445 28.83 -8.42 13.33
C ARG A 445 28.88 -7.56 12.06
N GLY A 446 28.12 -6.47 12.03
CA GLY A 446 28.08 -5.59 10.87
C GLY A 446 29.44 -4.93 10.59
N ASP A 447 29.78 -4.88 9.31
CA ASP A 447 31.02 -4.33 8.75
C ASP A 447 30.76 -3.19 7.74
N GLY A 448 29.51 -2.73 7.64
CA GLY A 448 29.09 -1.70 6.71
C GLY A 448 28.72 -2.21 5.32
N SER A 449 28.66 -3.54 5.11
CA SER A 449 28.22 -4.12 3.83
C SER A 449 26.76 -3.78 3.52
N VAL A 450 26.47 -3.52 2.26
CA VAL A 450 25.11 -3.30 1.73
C VAL A 450 24.68 -4.54 0.95
N TYR A 451 23.47 -5.00 1.18
CA TYR A 451 22.84 -6.14 0.51
C TYR A 451 21.55 -5.65 -0.15
N TYR A 452 21.19 -6.25 -1.29
CA TYR A 452 19.93 -5.94 -1.97
C TYR A 452 19.04 -7.18 -2.01
N PHE A 453 17.75 -6.98 -1.86
CA PHE A 453 16.76 -8.04 -2.04
C PHE A 453 15.53 -7.52 -2.76
N ASP A 454 14.91 -8.43 -3.49
CA ASP A 454 13.80 -8.13 -4.38
C ASP A 454 13.04 -9.41 -4.75
N ASP A 455 11.88 -9.24 -5.38
CA ASP A 455 11.02 -10.32 -5.86
C ASP A 455 10.82 -11.40 -4.78
N LEU A 456 10.40 -10.97 -3.58
CA LEU A 456 10.05 -11.88 -2.52
C LEU A 456 8.68 -12.50 -2.85
N ILE A 457 8.73 -13.72 -3.37
CA ILE A 457 7.60 -14.43 -3.95
C ILE A 457 7.33 -15.68 -3.12
N GLN A 458 6.06 -15.90 -2.79
CA GLN A 458 5.60 -17.21 -2.35
C GLN A 458 5.41 -18.08 -3.59
N GLU A 459 6.05 -19.24 -3.67
CA GLU A 459 6.01 -20.08 -4.87
C GLU A 459 4.56 -20.43 -5.24
N GLY A 460 4.15 -20.19 -6.49
CA GLY A 460 2.76 -20.37 -6.92
C GLY A 460 1.81 -19.19 -6.61
N ASN A 461 2.28 -18.15 -5.92
CA ASN A 461 1.59 -16.88 -5.82
C ASN A 461 2.05 -15.94 -6.95
N ASN A 462 1.23 -15.85 -8.00
CA ASN A 462 1.46 -15.00 -9.16
C ASN A 462 0.36 -13.92 -9.27
N ALA A 463 -0.21 -13.52 -8.13
CA ALA A 463 -1.09 -12.37 -8.09
C ALA A 463 -0.31 -11.15 -8.61
N VAL A 464 -0.81 -10.54 -9.68
CA VAL A 464 -0.40 -9.18 -10.02
C VAL A 464 -1.12 -8.29 -9.03
N ILE A 465 -0.39 -7.69 -8.08
CA ILE A 465 -0.95 -6.61 -7.28
C ILE A 465 -1.02 -5.41 -8.23
N PRO A 466 -2.23 -4.92 -8.60
CA PRO A 466 -2.34 -3.82 -9.55
C PRO A 466 -1.64 -2.58 -8.95
N CYS A 467 -0.63 -2.07 -9.64
CA CYS A 467 -0.06 -0.76 -9.38
C CYS A 467 -0.91 0.27 -10.16
N GLU A 468 -2.15 0.45 -9.73
CA GLU A 468 -3.08 1.39 -10.37
C GLU A 468 -3.06 2.74 -9.64
N ASP A 469 -3.08 3.83 -10.41
CA ASP A 469 -3.27 5.18 -9.88
C ASP A 469 -4.65 5.26 -9.19
N PRO A 470 -4.72 5.55 -7.87
CA PRO A 470 -5.97 5.62 -7.13
C PRO A 470 -6.94 6.71 -7.63
N ASN A 471 -6.52 7.56 -8.59
CA ASN A 471 -7.30 8.68 -9.11
C ASN A 471 -8.01 8.42 -10.47
N GLY A 472 -8.01 7.18 -10.97
CA GLY A 472 -8.95 6.77 -12.03
C GLY A 472 -8.86 7.55 -13.35
N GLY A 473 -7.65 7.82 -13.84
CA GLY A 473 -7.39 8.43 -15.16
C GLY A 473 -7.68 7.53 -16.37
N GLY A 474 -8.76 6.74 -16.34
CA GLY A 474 -9.16 5.82 -17.42
C GLY A 474 -9.89 6.52 -18.56
N GLY A 475 -9.19 7.32 -19.35
CA GLY A 475 -9.68 7.76 -20.65
C GLY A 475 -9.76 6.57 -21.61
N GLY A 476 -10.98 6.18 -22.00
CA GLY A 476 -11.18 5.08 -22.92
C GLY A 476 -10.44 5.26 -24.26
N GLY A 477 -9.79 4.18 -24.71
CA GLY A 477 -9.42 3.96 -26.10
C GLY A 477 -7.98 4.29 -26.49
N THR A 478 -7.03 3.43 -26.09
CA THR A 478 -6.01 2.75 -26.91
C THR A 478 -5.08 2.01 -25.94
N ALA A 479 -4.72 0.76 -26.23
CA ALA A 479 -3.71 0.02 -25.48
C ALA A 479 -2.46 0.90 -25.28
N GLY A 480 -1.98 0.99 -24.04
CA GLY A 480 -0.75 1.72 -23.73
C GLY A 480 0.44 1.14 -24.50
N PRO A 481 1.52 1.93 -24.68
CA PRO A 481 2.75 1.39 -25.25
C PRO A 481 3.24 0.29 -24.29
N ASN A 482 3.32 -0.95 -24.77
CA ASN A 482 3.84 -2.15 -24.06
C ASN A 482 2.82 -3.05 -23.33
N THR A 483 1.52 -2.99 -23.65
CA THR A 483 0.55 -4.00 -23.20
C THR A 483 0.65 -5.30 -24.05
N ILE A 484 0.51 -6.47 -23.42
CA ILE A 484 0.38 -7.76 -24.13
C ILE A 484 -0.95 -7.77 -24.90
N VAL A 485 -0.87 -7.95 -26.22
CA VAL A 485 -2.01 -8.04 -27.14
C VAL A 485 -1.84 -9.22 -28.07
N PHE A 486 -2.91 -9.57 -28.80
CA PHE A 486 -2.81 -10.54 -29.88
C PHE A 486 -2.22 -9.90 -31.16
N PRO A 487 -1.39 -10.64 -31.92
CA PRO A 487 -0.82 -11.94 -31.56
C PRO A 487 0.24 -11.80 -30.46
N VAL A 488 0.35 -12.81 -29.59
CA VAL A 488 1.47 -12.91 -28.65
C VAL A 488 2.63 -13.55 -29.41
N ASP A 489 3.61 -12.73 -29.81
CA ASP A 489 4.72 -13.06 -30.71
C ASP A 489 6.11 -12.97 -30.03
N PHE A 490 6.18 -12.54 -28.77
CA PHE A 490 7.40 -12.47 -27.95
C PHE A 490 8.52 -11.56 -28.48
N GLU A 491 8.24 -10.69 -29.45
CA GLU A 491 9.27 -9.85 -30.10
C GLU A 491 9.55 -8.55 -29.36
N CYS A 492 8.71 -8.14 -28.41
CA CYS A 492 8.85 -6.84 -27.77
C CYS A 492 9.83 -6.87 -26.61
N GLU A 493 10.97 -6.21 -26.79
CA GLU A 493 12.01 -6.06 -25.77
C GLU A 493 11.61 -5.16 -24.59
N PHE A 494 10.54 -4.38 -24.71
CA PHE A 494 10.01 -3.52 -23.65
C PHE A 494 8.95 -4.22 -22.78
N ILE A 495 8.55 -5.44 -23.12
CA ILE A 495 7.72 -6.28 -22.26
C ILE A 495 8.66 -7.21 -21.50
N GLU A 496 8.96 -6.85 -20.26
CA GLU A 496 9.92 -7.61 -19.44
C GLU A 496 9.41 -9.02 -19.10
N ASN A 497 8.09 -9.20 -18.98
CA ASN A 497 7.47 -10.47 -18.62
C ASN A 497 6.23 -10.78 -19.48
N TYR A 498 6.45 -11.51 -20.58
CA TYR A 498 5.35 -12.10 -21.36
C TYR A 498 4.66 -13.25 -20.62
N ILE A 499 5.42 -14.01 -19.84
CA ILE A 499 4.95 -15.19 -19.13
C ILE A 499 4.55 -14.77 -17.72
N THR A 500 3.30 -15.01 -17.35
CA THR A 500 2.78 -14.59 -16.05
C THR A 500 2.83 -15.71 -15.01
N LEU A 501 2.79 -16.98 -15.40
CA LEU A 501 2.95 -18.14 -14.49
C LEU A 501 3.36 -19.41 -15.23
N ASP A 502 4.27 -20.19 -14.66
CA ASP A 502 4.44 -21.62 -14.92
C ASP A 502 4.03 -22.41 -13.67
N PHE A 503 3.34 -23.54 -13.84
CA PHE A 503 2.85 -24.33 -12.70
C PHE A 503 3.07 -25.83 -12.89
N GLU A 504 3.13 -26.52 -11.75
CA GLU A 504 3.18 -27.99 -11.66
C GLU A 504 4.40 -28.61 -12.37
N GLY A 505 5.50 -27.86 -12.41
CA GLY A 505 6.80 -28.30 -12.90
C GLY A 505 7.07 -27.98 -14.38
N THR A 506 6.36 -27.02 -14.99
CA THR A 506 6.84 -26.36 -16.22
C THR A 506 7.85 -25.27 -15.90
N PHE A 507 8.68 -24.94 -16.89
CA PHE A 507 9.57 -23.77 -16.86
C PHE A 507 9.65 -23.19 -18.27
N THR A 508 9.30 -21.91 -18.41
CA THR A 508 9.24 -21.21 -19.70
C THR A 508 10.18 -20.01 -19.71
N GLU A 509 10.97 -19.92 -20.77
CA GLU A 509 11.87 -18.79 -21.02
C GLU A 509 11.64 -18.25 -22.44
N ILE A 510 11.71 -16.93 -22.62
CA ILE A 510 11.72 -16.31 -23.94
C ILE A 510 13.15 -16.32 -24.47
N ILE A 511 13.38 -17.00 -25.58
CA ILE A 511 14.72 -17.18 -26.16
C ILE A 511 14.74 -16.76 -27.63
N ASN A 512 15.94 -16.65 -28.20
CA ASN A 512 16.07 -16.57 -29.65
C ASN A 512 15.49 -17.84 -30.30
N ASN A 513 14.69 -17.66 -31.35
CA ASN A 513 14.10 -18.76 -32.11
C ASN A 513 15.21 -19.71 -32.61
N PRO A 514 15.25 -20.97 -32.15
CA PRO A 514 16.30 -21.92 -32.53
C PRO A 514 16.17 -22.41 -33.98
N ASP A 515 15.01 -22.22 -34.60
CA ASP A 515 14.71 -22.60 -35.99
C ASP A 515 13.85 -21.51 -36.66
N PRO A 516 14.44 -20.34 -37.02
CA PRO A 516 13.73 -19.19 -37.57
C PRO A 516 13.44 -19.34 -39.07
N PHE A 517 12.92 -20.50 -39.47
CA PHE A 517 12.63 -20.83 -40.86
C PHE A 517 11.23 -21.44 -41.02
N GLY A 518 10.75 -21.50 -42.26
CA GLY A 518 9.47 -22.12 -42.57
C GLY A 518 8.29 -21.26 -42.12
N ILE A 519 7.35 -21.84 -41.38
CA ILE A 519 6.12 -21.15 -40.96
C ILE A 519 6.35 -20.21 -39.77
N ASN A 520 7.43 -20.40 -39.00
CA ASN A 520 7.80 -19.51 -37.90
C ASN A 520 9.17 -18.88 -38.16
N ALA A 521 9.18 -17.67 -38.71
CA ALA A 521 10.38 -16.92 -39.04
C ALA A 521 10.67 -15.77 -38.05
N SER A 522 10.03 -15.81 -36.88
CA SER A 522 10.23 -14.87 -35.76
C SER A 522 11.66 -14.94 -35.22
N ALA A 523 12.10 -13.87 -34.53
CA ALA A 523 13.41 -13.82 -33.89
C ALA A 523 13.38 -14.39 -32.46
N LYS A 524 12.23 -14.33 -31.78
CA LYS A 524 12.01 -14.80 -30.41
C LYS A 524 10.88 -15.84 -30.37
N VAL A 525 10.97 -16.73 -29.39
CA VAL A 525 9.93 -17.75 -29.10
C VAL A 525 9.89 -18.03 -27.61
N ALA A 526 8.76 -18.52 -27.11
CA ALA A 526 8.69 -19.12 -25.79
C ALA A 526 9.17 -20.58 -25.85
N LYS A 527 10.11 -20.94 -24.97
CA LYS A 527 10.61 -22.31 -24.76
C LYS A 527 10.08 -22.84 -23.44
N THR A 528 9.13 -23.77 -23.49
CA THR A 528 8.57 -24.44 -22.29
C THR A 528 9.20 -25.81 -22.11
N THR A 529 9.84 -26.02 -20.97
CA THR A 529 10.34 -27.32 -20.51
C THR A 529 9.30 -27.95 -19.59
N LYS A 530 8.74 -29.10 -19.97
CA LYS A 530 7.93 -29.92 -19.06
C LYS A 530 8.86 -30.88 -18.33
N GLY A 531 9.27 -30.50 -17.13
CA GLY A 531 10.27 -31.20 -16.32
C GLY A 531 9.98 -32.69 -16.09
N ASN A 532 11.01 -33.45 -15.71
CA ASN A 532 10.82 -34.86 -15.40
C ASN A 532 10.01 -35.01 -14.09
N GLY A 533 8.88 -35.71 -14.15
CA GLY A 533 7.95 -35.87 -13.04
C GLY A 533 6.88 -34.78 -12.92
N SER A 534 6.86 -33.77 -13.79
CA SER A 534 5.85 -32.70 -13.77
C SER A 534 4.44 -33.26 -13.90
N ALA A 535 3.45 -32.58 -13.32
CA ALA A 535 2.08 -33.08 -13.29
C ALA A 535 1.53 -33.24 -14.72
N VAL A 536 0.53 -34.11 -14.85
CA VAL A 536 -0.11 -34.39 -16.15
C VAL A 536 -0.79 -33.16 -16.76
N PHE A 537 -1.06 -32.15 -15.94
CA PHE A 537 -1.70 -30.88 -16.28
C PHE A 537 -0.77 -29.67 -16.07
N ALA A 538 0.56 -29.85 -16.07
CA ALA A 538 1.50 -28.73 -15.98
C ALA A 538 1.42 -27.82 -17.21
N GLY A 539 1.51 -26.51 -17.02
CA GLY A 539 1.24 -25.52 -18.08
C GLY A 539 1.81 -24.13 -17.80
N THR A 540 1.60 -23.24 -18.77
CA THR A 540 2.16 -21.88 -18.80
C THR A 540 1.06 -20.87 -19.08
N ILE A 541 1.01 -19.77 -18.34
CA ILE A 541 -0.02 -18.73 -18.39
C ILE A 541 0.55 -17.44 -18.99
N VAL A 542 -0.24 -16.80 -19.85
CA VAL A 542 -0.12 -15.41 -20.29
C VAL A 542 -1.40 -14.67 -19.90
N THR A 543 -1.27 -13.52 -19.25
CA THR A 543 -2.41 -12.69 -18.81
C THR A 543 -2.43 -11.40 -19.60
N PHE A 544 -3.62 -11.02 -20.10
CA PHE A 544 -3.84 -9.77 -20.82
C PHE A 544 -4.31 -8.69 -19.86
N GLU A 545 -4.08 -7.42 -20.18
CA GLU A 545 -4.58 -6.29 -19.37
C GLU A 545 -6.11 -6.15 -19.48
N ASN A 546 -6.67 -6.50 -20.64
CA ASN A 546 -8.11 -6.44 -20.89
C ASN A 546 -8.66 -7.84 -21.23
N PRO A 547 -9.94 -8.12 -20.95
CA PRO A 547 -10.59 -9.34 -21.41
C PRO A 547 -10.47 -9.52 -22.93
N ILE A 548 -10.35 -10.77 -23.35
CA ILE A 548 -10.24 -11.17 -24.76
C ILE A 548 -11.52 -10.76 -25.51
N ASP A 549 -11.35 -9.98 -26.58
CA ASP A 549 -12.46 -9.54 -27.43
C ASP A 549 -12.88 -10.64 -28.43
N PHE A 550 -13.92 -11.39 -28.07
CA PHE A 550 -14.50 -12.43 -28.93
C PHE A 550 -15.32 -11.88 -30.12
N SER A 551 -15.49 -10.56 -30.24
CA SER A 551 -16.11 -9.97 -31.44
C SER A 551 -15.19 -10.05 -32.68
N ILE A 552 -13.88 -10.22 -32.46
CA ILE A 552 -12.89 -10.42 -33.52
C ILE A 552 -13.01 -11.84 -34.10
N SER A 553 -12.82 -12.86 -33.26
CA SER A 553 -12.99 -14.28 -33.61
C SER A 553 -13.00 -15.18 -32.38
N SER A 554 -13.60 -16.36 -32.48
CA SER A 554 -13.48 -17.42 -31.46
C SER A 554 -12.43 -18.49 -31.83
N VAL A 555 -11.69 -18.29 -32.91
CA VAL A 555 -10.68 -19.25 -33.40
C VAL A 555 -9.29 -18.73 -33.05
N PHE A 556 -8.51 -19.55 -32.35
CA PHE A 556 -7.12 -19.25 -31.97
C PHE A 556 -6.17 -20.19 -32.68
N LYS A 557 -5.00 -19.68 -33.04
CA LYS A 557 -3.92 -20.43 -33.66
C LYS A 557 -2.64 -20.24 -32.87
N VAL A 558 -1.84 -21.29 -32.78
CA VAL A 558 -0.54 -21.26 -32.11
C VAL A 558 0.46 -22.01 -32.96
N LYS A 559 1.61 -21.39 -33.24
CA LYS A 559 2.72 -22.11 -33.85
C LYS A 559 3.44 -22.87 -32.74
N VAL A 560 3.59 -24.18 -32.92
CA VAL A 560 4.20 -25.08 -31.94
C VAL A 560 5.29 -25.91 -32.61
N TRP A 561 6.43 -26.01 -31.96
CA TRP A 561 7.46 -27.01 -32.23
C TRP A 561 7.46 -28.00 -31.06
N SER A 562 7.24 -29.28 -31.36
CA SER A 562 7.18 -30.35 -30.37
C SER A 562 8.15 -31.47 -30.73
N PRO A 563 8.87 -32.07 -29.76
CA PRO A 563 9.78 -33.19 -30.01
C PRO A 563 9.02 -34.48 -30.33
N LYS A 564 7.68 -34.49 -30.19
CA LYS A 564 6.81 -35.65 -30.36
C LYS A 564 5.66 -35.32 -31.32
N ALA A 565 5.38 -36.24 -32.23
CA ALA A 565 4.08 -36.30 -32.89
C ALA A 565 3.08 -37.04 -31.98
N GLN A 566 1.79 -36.83 -32.20
CA GLN A 566 0.70 -37.40 -31.41
C GLN A 566 0.73 -36.98 -29.93
N SER A 567 1.27 -35.80 -29.63
CA SER A 567 1.23 -35.19 -28.29
C SER A 567 0.07 -34.22 -28.20
N THR A 568 -0.68 -34.28 -27.10
CA THR A 568 -1.82 -33.38 -26.85
C THR A 568 -1.32 -32.03 -26.35
N VAL A 569 -1.68 -30.97 -27.06
CA VAL A 569 -1.51 -29.59 -26.61
C VAL A 569 -2.89 -29.05 -26.25
N ARG A 570 -3.07 -28.62 -25.01
CA ARG A 570 -4.31 -27.97 -24.56
C ARG A 570 -4.12 -26.47 -24.55
N LEU A 571 -5.11 -25.74 -25.06
CA LEU A 571 -5.23 -24.30 -24.86
C LEU A 571 -6.46 -24.06 -23.99
N LYS A 572 -6.27 -23.42 -22.84
CA LYS A 572 -7.34 -23.00 -21.93
C LYS A 572 -7.41 -21.48 -21.92
N LEU A 573 -8.61 -20.96 -22.07
CA LEU A 573 -8.95 -19.55 -21.87
C LEU A 573 -9.62 -19.44 -20.50
N GLU A 574 -9.12 -18.56 -19.65
CA GLU A 574 -9.54 -18.48 -18.24
C GLU A 574 -9.84 -17.04 -17.83
N ASN A 575 -10.81 -16.86 -16.96
CA ASN A 575 -11.09 -15.58 -16.34
C ASN A 575 -9.93 -15.12 -15.43
N ALA A 576 -9.77 -13.81 -15.28
CA ALA A 576 -8.66 -13.23 -14.53
C ALA A 576 -8.62 -13.66 -13.05
N THR A 577 -9.78 -13.72 -12.40
CA THR A 577 -9.90 -13.88 -10.95
C THR A 577 -10.45 -15.24 -10.53
N ASN A 578 -11.09 -15.98 -11.45
CA ASN A 578 -11.68 -17.30 -11.15
C ASN A 578 -11.31 -18.37 -12.18
N GLY A 579 -10.41 -19.27 -11.80
CA GLY A 579 -9.96 -20.37 -12.67
C GLY A 579 -10.99 -21.45 -13.00
N GLY A 580 -12.13 -21.45 -12.28
CA GLY A 580 -13.29 -22.28 -12.60
C GLY A 580 -14.14 -21.74 -13.76
N ILE A 581 -13.99 -20.45 -14.09
CA ILE A 581 -14.62 -19.84 -15.26
C ILE A 581 -13.63 -19.92 -16.42
N SER A 582 -13.83 -20.93 -17.26
CA SER A 582 -12.91 -21.19 -18.36
C SER A 582 -13.54 -21.97 -19.51
N ASN A 583 -12.79 -22.03 -20.61
CA ASN A 583 -13.01 -22.96 -21.71
C ASN A 583 -11.65 -23.50 -22.17
N GLU A 584 -11.60 -24.78 -22.50
CA GLU A 584 -10.37 -25.42 -22.98
C GLU A 584 -10.65 -26.33 -24.17
N LEU A 585 -9.66 -26.41 -25.06
CA LEU A 585 -9.68 -27.28 -26.22
C LEU A 585 -8.33 -27.96 -26.40
N ASP A 586 -8.37 -29.16 -26.97
CA ASP A 586 -7.19 -29.95 -27.28
C ASP A 586 -6.90 -29.91 -28.78
N ALA A 587 -5.62 -29.80 -29.14
CA ALA A 587 -5.09 -30.06 -30.45
C ALA A 587 -3.97 -31.10 -30.35
N ILE A 588 -3.76 -31.88 -31.41
CA ILE A 588 -2.77 -32.95 -31.43
C ILE A 588 -1.64 -32.58 -32.39
N THR A 589 -0.39 -32.69 -31.94
CA THR A 589 0.76 -32.52 -32.83
C THR A 589 0.78 -33.62 -33.89
N THR A 590 1.01 -33.26 -35.14
CA THR A 590 1.05 -34.18 -36.29
C THR A 590 2.48 -34.53 -36.71
N VAL A 591 3.42 -33.63 -36.44
CA VAL A 591 4.85 -33.77 -36.74
C VAL A 591 5.70 -33.59 -35.48
N ALA A 592 6.88 -34.21 -35.48
CA ALA A 592 7.90 -34.06 -34.46
C ALA A 592 9.07 -33.21 -35.00
N ASN A 593 9.74 -32.49 -34.11
CA ASN A 593 10.94 -31.70 -34.36
C ASN A 593 10.81 -30.72 -35.55
N SER A 594 9.62 -30.16 -35.75
CA SER A 594 9.35 -29.14 -36.76
C SER A 594 8.18 -28.25 -36.32
N TRP A 595 8.19 -26.99 -36.77
CA TRP A 595 7.09 -26.07 -36.55
C TRP A 595 5.82 -26.55 -37.25
N GLN A 596 4.70 -26.49 -36.55
CA GLN A 596 3.35 -26.67 -37.08
C GLN A 596 2.40 -25.66 -36.44
N GLU A 597 1.29 -25.34 -37.11
CA GLU A 597 0.26 -24.47 -36.56
C GLU A 597 -0.91 -25.31 -36.04
N LEU A 598 -1.23 -25.16 -34.76
CA LEU A 598 -2.38 -25.79 -34.12
C LEU A 598 -3.55 -24.80 -34.09
N THR A 599 -4.78 -25.31 -34.26
CA THR A 599 -6.00 -24.48 -34.26
C THR A 599 -6.92 -24.93 -33.13
N PHE A 600 -7.46 -23.95 -32.40
CA PHE A 600 -8.40 -24.12 -31.29
C PHE A 600 -9.65 -23.28 -31.59
N ASP A 601 -10.78 -23.93 -31.88
CA ASP A 601 -12.02 -23.27 -32.30
C ASP A 601 -13.08 -23.27 -31.18
N PHE A 602 -13.23 -22.12 -30.51
CA PHE A 602 -14.20 -21.91 -29.44
C PHE A 602 -15.57 -21.42 -29.93
N SER A 603 -15.86 -21.40 -31.24
CA SER A 603 -17.12 -20.87 -31.77
C SER A 603 -18.38 -21.60 -31.28
N GLY A 604 -18.24 -22.85 -30.84
CA GLY A 604 -19.33 -23.66 -30.26
C GLY A 604 -19.41 -23.63 -28.72
N THR A 605 -18.62 -22.78 -28.06
CA THR A 605 -18.58 -22.69 -26.59
C THR A 605 -19.20 -21.38 -26.08
N ASP A 606 -19.29 -21.24 -24.76
CA ASP A 606 -19.73 -20.04 -24.04
C ASP A 606 -18.56 -19.11 -23.66
N ALA A 607 -17.41 -19.23 -24.32
CA ALA A 607 -16.21 -18.45 -24.00
C ALA A 607 -16.45 -16.93 -24.08
N ASN A 608 -17.28 -16.49 -25.03
CA ASN A 608 -17.63 -15.09 -25.24
C ASN A 608 -18.49 -14.47 -24.13
N THR A 609 -19.05 -15.26 -23.20
CA THR A 609 -19.85 -14.76 -22.07
C THR A 609 -19.11 -14.75 -20.74
N LYS A 610 -17.80 -15.09 -20.73
CA LYS A 610 -17.04 -15.42 -19.51
C LYS A 610 -15.95 -14.41 -19.14
N SER A 611 -15.82 -13.31 -19.89
CA SER A 611 -14.78 -12.28 -19.67
C SER A 611 -13.41 -12.91 -19.42
N LEU A 612 -12.97 -13.76 -20.36
CA LEU A 612 -11.72 -14.52 -20.26
C LEU A 612 -10.54 -13.58 -20.53
N GLN A 613 -9.48 -13.65 -19.74
CA GLN A 613 -8.36 -12.71 -19.75
C GLN A 613 -6.98 -13.41 -19.72
N LYS A 614 -6.96 -14.73 -19.55
CA LYS A 614 -5.75 -15.56 -19.52
C LYS A 614 -5.75 -16.57 -20.65
N ILE A 615 -4.58 -16.81 -21.22
CA ILE A 615 -4.29 -18.00 -22.02
C ILE A 615 -3.39 -18.91 -21.20
N ILE A 616 -3.76 -20.18 -21.11
CA ILE A 616 -2.93 -21.22 -20.53
C ILE A 616 -2.67 -22.29 -21.59
N ILE A 617 -1.40 -22.57 -21.86
CA ILE A 617 -0.98 -23.62 -22.77
C ILE A 617 -0.37 -24.79 -21.98
N PHE A 618 -0.76 -26.01 -22.34
CA PHE A 618 -0.27 -27.24 -21.72
C PHE A 618 0.32 -28.13 -22.79
N PHE A 619 1.58 -28.52 -22.63
CA PHE A 619 2.22 -29.48 -23.52
C PHE A 619 2.13 -30.90 -22.97
N ASP A 620 1.94 -31.87 -23.88
CA ASP A 620 1.80 -33.28 -23.55
C ASP A 620 0.74 -33.54 -22.46
N PHE A 621 -0.40 -32.86 -22.59
CA PHE A 621 -1.47 -32.87 -21.61
C PHE A 621 -1.98 -34.31 -21.37
N GLY A 622 -2.15 -34.67 -20.10
CA GLY A 622 -2.54 -36.01 -19.67
C GLY A 622 -1.37 -36.97 -19.42
N ASN A 623 -0.14 -36.60 -19.78
CA ASN A 623 1.06 -37.40 -19.53
C ASN A 623 1.98 -36.74 -18.49
N THR A 624 2.58 -37.53 -17.61
CA THR A 624 3.60 -37.07 -16.67
C THR A 624 4.80 -36.53 -17.45
N GLY A 625 5.36 -35.42 -16.97
CA GLY A 625 6.50 -34.79 -17.61
C GLY A 625 7.72 -35.71 -17.66
N ASP A 626 8.45 -35.68 -18.77
CA ASP A 626 9.64 -36.50 -19.03
C ASP A 626 10.89 -35.66 -19.33
N GLY A 627 10.82 -34.34 -19.09
CA GLY A 627 11.88 -33.39 -19.41
C GLY A 627 11.84 -32.86 -20.85
N SER A 628 10.81 -33.18 -21.63
CA SER A 628 10.67 -32.68 -23.01
C SER A 628 10.56 -31.15 -23.07
N VAL A 629 11.16 -30.58 -24.10
CA VAL A 629 11.15 -29.14 -24.40
C VAL A 629 10.27 -28.88 -25.61
N TYR A 630 9.37 -27.90 -25.49
CA TYR A 630 8.46 -27.44 -26.53
C TYR A 630 8.74 -25.96 -26.81
N TYR A 631 8.54 -25.53 -28.06
CA TYR A 631 8.57 -24.10 -28.40
C TYR A 631 7.22 -23.69 -28.92
N TRP A 632 6.81 -22.47 -28.61
CA TRP A 632 5.57 -21.90 -29.10
C TRP A 632 5.69 -20.41 -29.32
N ASP A 633 4.87 -19.95 -30.25
CA ASP A 633 4.94 -18.61 -30.78
C ASP A 633 3.66 -18.26 -31.52
N ASP A 634 3.48 -16.97 -31.81
CA ASP A 634 2.37 -16.42 -32.57
C ASP A 634 1.02 -16.96 -32.09
N VAL A 635 0.75 -16.84 -30.77
CA VAL A 635 -0.60 -17.12 -30.27
C VAL A 635 -1.51 -16.03 -30.82
N ALA A 636 -2.30 -16.38 -31.82
CA ALA A 636 -3.06 -15.44 -32.61
C ALA A 636 -4.54 -15.77 -32.59
N GLN A 637 -5.38 -14.74 -32.47
CA GLN A 637 -6.81 -14.84 -32.73
C GLN A 637 -7.03 -14.64 -34.24
N GLU A 638 -7.76 -15.55 -34.90
CA GLU A 638 -7.95 -15.49 -36.35
C GLU A 638 -8.62 -14.17 -36.77
N GLY A 639 -8.10 -13.51 -37.79
CA GLY A 639 -8.59 -12.20 -38.24
C GLY A 639 -8.06 -11.03 -37.43
N ASN A 640 -7.36 -11.27 -36.31
CA ASN A 640 -6.59 -10.24 -35.64
C ASN A 640 -5.28 -10.00 -36.40
N THR A 641 -5.20 -8.84 -37.06
CA THR A 641 -3.98 -8.38 -37.76
C THR A 641 -3.22 -7.35 -36.94
N GLY A 642 -3.51 -7.23 -35.63
CA GLY A 642 -2.72 -6.45 -34.71
C GLY A 642 -1.26 -6.85 -34.79
N SER A 643 -0.38 -5.89 -34.59
CA SER A 643 1.01 -6.15 -34.19
C SER A 643 1.08 -5.73 -32.73
N THR A 644 1.87 -6.44 -31.91
CA THR A 644 2.32 -5.86 -30.64
C THR A 644 2.88 -4.47 -30.95
N ASN A 645 2.34 -3.42 -30.33
CA ASN A 645 2.80 -2.05 -30.55
C ASN A 645 4.08 -1.86 -29.72
N CYS A 646 5.16 -2.50 -30.18
CA CYS A 646 6.46 -2.38 -29.53
C CYS A 646 7.07 -1.05 -29.93
N GLN A 647 6.85 -0.03 -29.11
CA GLN A 647 7.39 1.30 -29.33
C GLN A 647 8.38 1.60 -28.22
N GLU A 648 9.58 2.02 -28.62
CA GLU A 648 10.53 2.60 -27.68
C GLU A 648 9.84 3.76 -26.95
N PRO A 649 9.93 3.82 -25.61
CA PRO A 649 9.36 4.93 -24.85
C PRO A 649 9.83 6.26 -25.45
N PRO A 650 8.93 7.23 -25.66
CA PRO A 650 9.31 8.48 -26.31
C PRO A 650 10.39 9.21 -25.48
N THR A 651 11.45 9.68 -26.15
CA THR A 651 12.48 10.51 -25.51
C THR A 651 11.86 11.81 -24.99
N PRO A 652 12.07 12.21 -23.72
CA PRO A 652 11.52 13.46 -23.19
C PRO A 652 12.01 14.67 -24.00
N THR A 653 11.10 15.56 -24.37
CA THR A 653 11.41 16.82 -25.08
C THR A 653 11.48 18.00 -24.11
N ALA A 654 12.22 19.05 -24.49
CA ALA A 654 12.32 20.26 -23.68
C ALA A 654 10.94 20.91 -23.48
N PRO A 655 10.66 21.51 -22.30
CA PRO A 655 9.38 22.16 -22.03
C PRO A 655 9.12 23.32 -23.00
N THR A 656 7.87 23.44 -23.46
CA THR A 656 7.43 24.48 -24.41
C THR A 656 6.36 25.40 -23.83
N VAL A 657 5.88 25.13 -22.62
CA VAL A 657 4.83 25.89 -21.92
C VAL A 657 5.44 26.57 -20.70
N ALA A 658 5.05 27.82 -20.43
CA ALA A 658 5.49 28.58 -19.26
C ALA A 658 4.91 27.99 -17.97
N ALA A 659 5.62 28.17 -16.86
CA ALA A 659 5.03 28.00 -15.53
C ALA A 659 3.83 28.95 -15.38
N THR A 660 2.81 28.52 -14.63
CA THR A 660 1.61 29.33 -14.42
C THR A 660 1.93 30.54 -13.54
N VAL A 661 1.37 31.70 -13.90
CA VAL A 661 1.62 32.95 -13.16
C VAL A 661 0.98 32.86 -11.77
N PRO A 662 1.75 33.03 -10.68
CA PRO A 662 1.20 32.97 -9.33
C PRO A 662 0.15 34.07 -9.05
N PRO A 663 -0.84 33.83 -8.14
CA PRO A 663 -1.88 34.82 -7.82
C PRO A 663 -1.34 36.03 -7.05
N VAL A 664 -1.56 37.26 -7.54
CA VAL A 664 -1.03 38.50 -6.91
C VAL A 664 -1.39 38.60 -5.41
N CYS A 665 -0.38 38.57 -4.55
CA CYS A 665 -0.51 38.68 -3.09
C CYS A 665 0.37 39.81 -2.54
N GLU A 666 -0.13 40.54 -1.52
CA GLU A 666 0.58 41.69 -0.92
C GLU A 666 1.79 41.29 -0.05
N THR A 667 1.89 40.03 0.39
CA THR A 667 2.97 39.51 1.25
C THR A 667 3.54 38.17 0.75
N ALA A 668 4.17 38.19 -0.42
CA ALA A 668 4.84 37.03 -0.99
C ALA A 668 6.34 37.28 -1.17
N VAL A 669 7.14 36.24 -0.90
CA VAL A 669 8.60 36.21 -1.06
C VAL A 669 8.95 34.96 -1.87
N ALA A 670 9.86 35.09 -2.82
CA ALA A 670 10.23 33.99 -3.71
C ALA A 670 11.73 33.67 -3.68
N ILE A 671 12.09 32.41 -3.91
CA ILE A 671 13.48 32.02 -4.16
C ILE A 671 13.86 32.39 -5.59
N PHE A 672 13.07 32.00 -6.58
CA PHE A 672 13.18 32.49 -7.95
C PHE A 672 11.80 32.80 -8.53
N SER A 673 11.56 34.05 -8.93
CA SER A 673 10.28 34.45 -9.54
C SER A 673 10.45 35.68 -10.41
N ASP A 674 9.65 35.77 -11.47
CA ASP A 674 9.41 36.99 -12.25
C ASP A 674 8.17 37.78 -11.78
N ALA A 675 7.36 37.21 -10.87
CA ALA A 675 6.15 37.80 -10.32
C ALA A 675 6.33 38.41 -8.92
N TYR A 676 7.25 37.87 -8.11
CA TYR A 676 7.48 38.31 -6.73
C TYR A 676 8.91 38.78 -6.47
N ASN A 677 9.08 39.52 -5.38
CA ASN A 677 10.41 39.90 -4.92
C ASN A 677 11.20 38.64 -4.52
N GLN A 678 12.38 38.51 -5.13
CA GLN A 678 13.30 37.43 -4.82
C GLN A 678 14.02 37.69 -3.49
N LEU A 679 14.33 36.61 -2.78
CA LEU A 679 15.11 36.64 -1.56
C LEU A 679 16.50 37.18 -1.83
N GLU A 680 16.82 38.29 -1.19
CA GLU A 680 18.10 38.97 -1.36
C GLU A 680 19.27 38.08 -0.92
N GLY A 681 20.31 38.02 -1.75
CA GLY A 681 21.52 37.23 -1.48
C GLY A 681 21.36 35.72 -1.69
N THR A 682 20.29 35.28 -2.35
CA THR A 682 20.15 33.92 -2.87
C THR A 682 21.25 33.63 -3.90
N ASP A 683 22.12 32.69 -3.59
CA ASP A 683 23.17 32.20 -4.47
C ASP A 683 22.69 30.92 -5.17
N PHE A 684 22.40 31.04 -6.47
CA PHE A 684 22.00 29.92 -7.32
C PHE A 684 23.17 29.06 -7.80
N PHE A 685 24.41 29.45 -7.49
CA PHE A 685 25.63 28.71 -7.79
C PHE A 685 26.62 28.75 -6.62
N PRO A 686 26.24 28.20 -5.45
CA PRO A 686 27.09 28.22 -4.29
C PRO A 686 28.24 27.24 -4.53
N ASN A 687 29.47 27.76 -4.58
CA ASN A 687 30.68 27.05 -4.99
C ASN A 687 31.11 25.95 -3.98
N TRP A 688 30.34 24.87 -3.91
CA TRP A 688 30.51 23.78 -2.95
C TRP A 688 31.53 22.71 -3.40
N GLY A 689 32.20 22.94 -4.54
CA GLY A 689 33.11 21.98 -5.18
C GLY A 689 32.46 21.21 -6.33
N GLN A 690 31.50 21.83 -7.02
CA GLN A 690 30.84 21.25 -8.19
C GLN A 690 31.84 21.18 -9.35
N ASN A 691 31.88 20.06 -10.08
CA ASN A 691 32.88 19.83 -11.14
C ASN A 691 32.41 20.43 -12.48
N PRO A 692 33.28 21.02 -13.32
CA PRO A 692 32.87 22.08 -14.26
C PRO A 692 32.50 21.64 -15.69
N PRO A 693 31.82 22.54 -16.46
CA PRO A 693 31.20 23.78 -16.00
C PRO A 693 29.69 23.64 -15.83
N VAL A 694 29.23 23.78 -14.59
CA VAL A 694 27.80 23.92 -14.26
C VAL A 694 27.26 25.16 -14.98
N VAL A 695 26.24 24.95 -15.80
CA VAL A 695 25.51 26.03 -16.44
C VAL A 695 24.33 26.35 -15.54
N VAL A 696 24.38 27.53 -14.92
CA VAL A 696 23.22 28.18 -14.31
C VAL A 696 22.82 29.32 -15.22
N SER A 697 21.62 29.25 -15.78
CA SER A 697 21.11 30.29 -16.68
C SER A 697 19.63 30.50 -16.47
N ILE A 698 19.16 31.72 -16.67
CA ILE A 698 17.74 31.99 -16.75
C ILE A 698 17.33 31.90 -18.21
N GLU A 699 16.39 31.02 -18.53
CA GLU A 699 15.78 30.91 -19.85
C GLU A 699 14.38 31.52 -19.84
N ASP A 700 13.86 31.80 -21.03
CA ASP A 700 12.51 32.31 -21.25
C ASP A 700 11.73 31.23 -21.99
N ILE A 701 10.69 30.69 -21.36
CA ILE A 701 9.81 29.69 -21.96
C ILE A 701 8.41 30.26 -21.99
N ALA A 702 7.90 30.50 -23.21
CA ALA A 702 6.58 31.08 -23.46
C ALA A 702 6.27 32.35 -22.63
N GLY A 703 7.28 33.19 -22.37
CA GLY A 703 7.15 34.46 -21.65
C GLY A 703 7.40 34.38 -20.14
N GLY A 704 7.55 33.18 -19.57
CA GLY A 704 7.91 32.98 -18.16
C GLY A 704 9.42 32.76 -18.00
N LYS A 705 10.02 33.35 -16.96
CA LYS A 705 11.43 33.09 -16.62
C LYS A 705 11.55 31.77 -15.89
N VAL A 706 12.50 30.95 -16.32
CA VAL A 706 12.82 29.65 -15.70
C VAL A 706 14.32 29.59 -15.40
N LEU A 707 14.66 29.12 -14.20
CA LEU A 707 16.03 28.86 -13.83
C LEU A 707 16.44 27.48 -14.33
N LYS A 708 17.47 27.44 -15.17
CA LYS A 708 18.04 26.22 -15.75
C LYS A 708 19.36 25.87 -15.09
N TYR A 709 19.49 24.60 -14.75
CA TYR A 709 20.73 23.97 -14.39
C TYR A 709 21.11 22.94 -15.46
N ALA A 710 22.36 22.94 -15.91
CA ALA A 710 22.89 21.90 -16.81
C ALA A 710 24.37 21.61 -16.53
N ASN A 711 24.87 20.47 -17.02
CA ASN A 711 26.28 20.06 -16.93
C ASN A 711 26.87 20.09 -15.50
N PHE A 712 26.10 19.64 -14.51
CA PHE A 712 26.54 19.53 -13.13
C PHE A 712 26.58 18.07 -12.67
N SER A 713 27.49 17.77 -11.74
CA SER A 713 27.44 16.52 -10.97
C SER A 713 26.37 16.61 -9.88
N TYR A 714 26.33 17.75 -9.19
CA TYR A 714 25.34 18.12 -8.19
C TYR A 714 25.18 19.64 -8.21
N GLN A 715 24.06 20.17 -7.70
CA GLN A 715 23.81 21.61 -7.63
C GLN A 715 22.78 21.93 -6.55
N GLY A 716 22.80 23.16 -6.01
CA GLY A 716 21.74 23.65 -5.14
C GLY A 716 21.72 25.17 -5.04
N ILE A 717 20.90 25.67 -4.13
CA ILE A 717 20.70 27.10 -3.88
C ILE A 717 21.09 27.39 -2.44
N GLN A 718 21.90 28.42 -2.22
CA GLN A 718 22.27 28.89 -0.88
C GLN A 718 21.56 30.21 -0.59
N LEU A 719 20.72 30.23 0.43
CA LEU A 719 20.10 31.45 0.93
C LEU A 719 21.10 32.23 1.79
N ALA A 720 21.02 33.55 1.78
CA ALA A 720 21.92 34.41 2.53
C ALA A 720 21.81 34.24 4.07
N SER A 721 20.59 33.96 4.54
CA SER A 721 20.28 33.74 5.95
C SER A 721 19.02 32.90 6.10
N ALA A 722 18.75 32.44 7.32
CA ALA A 722 17.42 31.91 7.66
C ALA A 722 16.35 32.99 7.44
N ILE A 723 15.18 32.58 6.96
CA ILE A 723 14.04 33.46 6.69
C ILE A 723 12.89 32.98 7.56
N ASP A 724 12.26 33.91 8.27
CA ASP A 724 11.01 33.66 8.97
C ASP A 724 9.85 33.82 7.98
N VAL A 725 9.15 32.72 7.72
CA VAL A 725 8.01 32.66 6.78
C VAL A 725 6.67 32.53 7.50
N SER A 726 6.65 32.61 8.84
CA SER A 726 5.47 32.34 9.67
C SER A 726 4.30 33.31 9.42
N GLU A 727 4.57 34.53 8.97
CA GLU A 727 3.57 35.54 8.62
C GLU A 727 3.28 35.62 7.10
N LEU A 728 3.98 34.82 6.28
CA LEU A 728 3.76 34.81 4.83
C LEU A 728 2.57 33.91 4.49
N LYS A 729 1.67 34.41 3.65
CA LYS A 729 0.55 33.62 3.15
C LYS A 729 0.97 32.65 2.04
N PHE A 730 2.04 32.96 1.34
CA PHE A 730 2.55 32.19 0.21
C PHE A 730 4.08 32.27 0.14
N PHE A 731 4.71 31.13 -0.10
CA PHE A 731 6.14 30.99 -0.37
C PHE A 731 6.31 30.30 -1.73
N ALA A 732 6.95 30.98 -2.68
CA ALA A 732 7.13 30.47 -4.04
C ALA A 732 8.59 30.04 -4.26
N TYR A 733 8.80 28.82 -4.77
CA TYR A 733 10.12 28.30 -5.11
C TYR A 733 10.49 28.66 -6.55
#